data_AF-A0A399IZG0-F1
#
_entry.id   AF-A0A399IZG0-F1
#
_cell.length_a   1.000
_cell.length_b   1.000
_cell.length_c   1.000
_cell.angle_alpha   90.00
_cell.angle_beta   90.00
_cell.angle_gamma   90.00
#
_symmetry.space_group_name_H-M   'P 1'
#
loop_
_entity.id
_entity.type
_entity.pdbx_description
1 polymer ?
#
loop_
_entity_poly.entity_id
_entity_poly.type
_entity_poly.pdbx_seq_one_letter_code
_entity_poly.pdbx_strand_id
1 'polypeptide(L)'
;MKRKKQGAGLITVVIAFMFVFTVATAMLSMVASNYKARVVESKRIENLYASDSGLDVAYNIIGKTFDAATKYANLKVQKMQSLTETSTDDGTSIYNQDYIEIEKDIATLSNWNTNHPDQQKTQSELTRLKNEDKNLQEILCNEEFKRAFKNFIAAPVSQSELGEHESPPDKLRQSIDGYGDPKRPGYVSEVKLNTNTNDIDFTDEKVNFGMQNNKSPELTAEVGELTKISNDDPPLAISNDHSTSVKNLRIIRTGQEAYNNLTVTSVFYSEKKGEKEINKRQLKAAYKIIVPNYKDIYFQSANEGLNDLATKDRALTIYGDMKVNHVNELTVNGEVFVQGSPDTDEISKDRVYGKYFGGITVTNSDEVKFEKNVITRGTFNVQTPTIKEDDEIRKTRIYESLYAKNIYVGNINGAEIPKQNSRLTIKNGIINNDLTLNANNAEITINNLYGINDIDLSKKAESSSSIIVNGDSSSNSSIKISDSVYLMGTAHIAATNERGEDYQTAESGAVKGNYIAYAIPLNEAEKFAYYDPLQLLEPSLYTTGSALTVKKNHFIDYWNESSRNPSTGAITWPENNIYSIGVIVCEKTDENGEKRNEVIQGKSTEDSEVNGTVNSKREEFAKYDYKFGQDASLSDYTNSNITSFDSLIDTNKIPSKYNLTDGEYAIFNGSTSKEIKITKSANNDTSIDSTTDSSVINIRVGHNKDLNAIIATAGKVSIESGVTINGCIIAKGDLDINGSNVNINYDPDVIERVQSRNFNDFKYIFGENVDITSTTGGSASDANGSANYDLKNFLESKLWKMIN
;
A
#
# COMPACT_ATOMS: atom_id res chain seq x y z
N MET A 1 -32.17 93.94 66.92
CA MET A 1 -31.75 94.05 65.51
C MET A 1 -30.86 92.86 65.14
N LYS A 2 -31.24 92.09 64.11
CA LYS A 2 -30.53 90.90 63.60
C LYS A 2 -29.09 91.26 63.16
N ARG A 3 -28.06 90.76 63.87
CA ARG A 3 -26.68 90.79 63.34
C ARG A 3 -26.55 89.77 62.22
N LYS A 4 -26.41 90.26 60.99
CA LYS A 4 -26.25 89.47 59.76
C LYS A 4 -24.97 88.63 59.86
N LYS A 5 -25.08 87.30 59.75
CA LYS A 5 -23.96 86.34 59.72
C LYS A 5 -23.19 86.43 58.38
N GLN A 6 -22.54 87.55 58.08
CA GLN A 6 -21.86 87.76 56.79
C GLN A 6 -20.50 87.04 56.65
N GLY A 7 -19.95 86.44 57.72
CA GLY A 7 -18.73 85.60 57.65
C GLY A 7 -19.00 84.09 57.53
N ALA A 8 -20.19 83.62 57.93
CA ALA A 8 -20.52 82.20 57.91
C ALA A 8 -20.63 81.65 56.48
N GLY A 9 -21.15 82.44 55.53
CA GLY A 9 -21.24 82.03 54.13
C GLY A 9 -19.87 81.81 53.48
N LEU A 10 -18.90 82.70 53.74
CA LEU A 10 -17.52 82.55 53.22
C LEU A 10 -16.85 81.29 53.79
N ILE A 11 -16.99 81.05 55.10
CA ILE A 11 -16.44 79.85 55.76
C ILE A 11 -17.08 78.58 55.19
N THR A 12 -18.40 78.56 55.01
CA THR A 12 -19.10 77.41 54.39
C THR A 12 -18.63 77.17 52.95
N VAL A 13 -18.41 78.23 52.17
CA VAL A 13 -17.88 78.13 50.80
C VAL A 13 -16.44 77.58 50.81
N VAL A 14 -15.56 78.08 51.68
CA VAL A 14 -14.17 77.58 51.80
C VAL A 14 -14.15 76.11 52.24
N ILE A 15 -14.99 75.72 53.20
CA ILE A 15 -15.11 74.31 53.63
C ILE A 15 -15.62 73.46 52.47
N ALA A 16 -16.65 73.90 51.74
CA ALA A 16 -17.15 73.19 50.56
C ALA A 16 -16.07 73.04 49.47
N PHE A 17 -15.29 74.09 49.19
CA PHE A 17 -14.17 74.04 48.25
C PHE A 17 -13.05 73.10 48.73
N MET A 18 -12.71 73.08 50.02
CA MET A 18 -11.75 72.12 50.58
C MET A 18 -12.23 70.69 50.38
N PHE A 19 -13.50 70.40 50.67
CA PHE A 19 -14.08 69.07 50.42
C PHE A 19 -14.02 68.70 48.94
N VAL A 20 -14.41 69.61 48.03
CA VAL A 20 -14.32 69.38 46.58
C VAL A 20 -12.88 69.14 46.14
N PHE A 21 -11.91 69.90 46.64
CA PHE A 21 -10.49 69.74 46.30
C PHE A 21 -9.93 68.41 46.80
N THR A 22 -10.25 68.01 48.03
CA THR A 22 -9.81 66.74 48.59
C THR A 22 -10.41 65.57 47.81
N VAL A 23 -11.70 65.61 47.48
CA VAL A 23 -12.37 64.57 46.67
C VAL A 23 -11.80 64.54 45.25
N ALA A 24 -11.62 65.68 44.58
CA ALA A 24 -11.04 65.76 43.24
C ALA A 24 -9.60 65.22 43.20
N THR A 25 -8.79 65.52 44.21
CA THR A 25 -7.40 65.04 44.31
C THR A 25 -7.34 63.55 44.62
N ALA A 26 -8.25 63.04 45.46
CA ALA A 26 -8.39 61.61 45.72
C ALA A 26 -8.79 60.85 44.45
N MET A 27 -9.75 61.37 43.67
CA MET A 27 -10.15 60.80 42.38
C MET A 27 -9.00 60.81 41.38
N LEU A 28 -8.28 61.92 41.23
CA LEU A 28 -7.12 62.02 40.33
C LEU A 28 -6.00 61.04 40.73
N SER A 29 -5.73 60.89 42.03
CA SER A 29 -4.73 59.94 42.54
C SER A 29 -5.13 58.50 42.25
N MET A 30 -6.42 58.15 42.39
CA MET A 30 -6.95 56.83 42.05
C MET A 30 -6.83 56.56 40.54
N VAL A 31 -7.16 57.53 39.68
CA VAL A 31 -7.02 57.42 38.22
C VAL A 31 -5.56 57.27 37.81
N ALA A 32 -4.65 58.07 38.37
CA ALA A 32 -3.22 57.98 38.10
C ALA A 32 -2.62 56.64 38.57
N SER A 33 -3.05 56.15 39.73
CA SER A 33 -2.66 54.82 40.25
C SER A 33 -3.16 53.70 39.32
N ASN A 34 -4.44 53.72 38.93
CA ASN A 34 -5.02 52.76 38.00
C ASN A 34 -4.34 52.78 36.63
N TYR A 35 -4.04 53.97 36.09
CA TYR A 35 -3.30 54.11 34.84
C TYR A 35 -1.91 53.50 34.94
N LYS A 36 -1.16 53.81 36.01
CA LYS A 36 0.17 53.23 36.26
C LYS A 36 0.11 51.71 36.41
N ALA A 37 -0.88 51.19 37.13
CA ALA A 37 -1.11 49.75 37.27
C ALA A 37 -1.40 49.08 35.91
N ARG A 38 -2.24 49.68 35.08
CA ARG A 38 -2.52 49.21 33.71
C ARG A 38 -1.29 49.23 32.81
N VAL A 39 -0.47 50.28 32.87
CA VAL A 39 0.79 50.35 32.09
C VAL A 39 1.78 49.29 32.54
N VAL A 40 1.91 49.04 33.86
CA VAL A 40 2.75 47.97 34.39
C VAL A 40 2.23 46.60 33.93
N GLU A 41 0.92 46.37 33.97
CA GLU A 41 0.33 45.11 33.52
C GLU A 41 0.48 44.91 32.00
N SER A 42 0.27 45.98 31.21
CA SER A 42 0.50 45.97 29.77
C SER A 42 1.95 45.60 29.45
N LYS A 43 2.94 46.18 30.14
CA LYS A 43 4.36 45.84 29.98
C LYS A 43 4.67 44.41 30.45
N ARG A 44 3.98 43.92 31.49
CA ARG A 44 4.12 42.53 31.98
C ARG A 44 3.62 41.52 30.95
N ILE A 45 2.54 41.84 30.24
CA ILE A 45 1.97 41.03 29.15
C ILE A 45 2.84 41.12 27.90
N GLU A 46 3.27 42.32 27.51
CA GLU A 46 4.20 42.54 26.39
C GLU A 46 5.49 41.74 26.56
N ASN A 47 6.13 41.83 27.74
CA ASN A 47 7.35 41.07 28.01
C ASN A 47 7.10 39.56 28.01
N LEU A 48 5.90 39.11 28.37
CA LEU A 48 5.54 37.69 28.36
C LEU A 48 5.45 37.19 26.91
N TYR A 49 4.72 37.92 26.05
CA TYR A 49 4.63 37.57 24.63
C TYR A 49 5.98 37.67 23.92
N ALA A 50 6.83 38.65 24.27
CA ALA A 50 8.17 38.74 23.72
C ALA A 50 9.05 37.53 24.09
N SER A 51 8.97 37.05 25.34
CA SER A 51 9.62 35.80 25.76
C SER A 51 9.02 34.57 25.07
N ASP A 52 7.70 34.52 24.86
CA ASP A 52 7.01 33.42 24.16
C ASP A 52 7.46 33.32 22.70
N SER A 53 7.48 34.44 21.98
CA SER A 53 8.02 34.52 20.63
C SER A 53 9.51 34.16 20.56
N GLY A 54 10.27 34.38 21.63
CA GLY A 54 11.65 33.90 21.72
C GLY A 54 11.77 32.37 21.70
N LEU A 55 10.81 31.65 22.30
CA LEU A 55 10.75 30.19 22.26
C LEU A 55 10.32 29.66 20.87
N ASP A 56 9.43 30.37 20.18
CA ASP A 56 9.09 30.04 18.78
C ASP A 56 10.31 30.19 17.85
N VAL A 57 11.09 31.26 18.05
CA VAL A 57 12.35 31.44 17.32
C VAL A 57 13.34 30.33 17.67
N ALA A 58 13.44 29.94 18.94
CA ALA A 58 14.29 28.82 19.34
C ALA A 58 13.89 27.51 18.64
N TYR A 59 12.59 27.21 18.52
CA TYR A 59 12.10 26.04 17.79
C TYR A 59 12.56 26.05 16.32
N ASN A 60 12.46 27.20 15.65
CA ASN A 60 12.93 27.35 14.27
C ASN A 60 14.45 27.20 14.16
N ILE A 61 15.23 27.75 15.10
CA ILE A 61 16.68 27.56 15.16
C ILE A 61 17.01 26.07 15.31
N ILE A 62 16.34 25.35 16.22
CA ILE A 62 16.53 23.91 16.42
C ILE A 62 16.23 23.15 15.12
N GLY A 63 15.12 23.46 14.44
CA GLY A 63 14.78 22.84 13.15
C GLY A 63 15.81 23.09 12.05
N LYS A 64 16.36 24.30 11.97
CA LYS A 64 17.43 24.64 11.01
C LYS A 64 18.75 23.97 11.36
N THR A 65 19.12 23.90 12.64
CA THR A 65 20.30 23.17 13.09
C THR A 65 20.15 21.67 12.82
N PHE A 66 18.95 21.10 12.98
CA PHE A 66 18.69 19.71 12.61
C PHE A 66 18.97 19.46 11.12
N ASP A 67 18.47 20.32 10.23
CA ASP A 67 18.71 20.22 8.79
C ASP A 67 20.19 20.38 8.41
N ALA A 68 20.94 21.20 9.15
CA ALA A 68 22.38 21.31 8.99
C ALA A 68 23.11 20.05 9.48
N ALA A 69 22.66 19.46 10.60
CA ALA A 69 23.21 18.24 11.17
C ALA A 69 23.05 17.04 10.22
N THR A 70 21.87 16.90 9.58
CA THR A 70 21.64 15.84 8.59
C THR A 70 22.56 15.98 7.38
N LYS A 71 22.72 17.20 6.85
CA LYS A 71 23.64 17.49 5.74
C LYS A 71 25.09 17.21 6.10
N TYR A 72 25.52 17.64 7.28
CA TYR A 72 26.86 17.35 7.80
C TYR A 72 27.12 15.85 7.90
N ALA A 73 26.18 15.10 8.48
CA ALA A 73 26.27 13.67 8.61
C ALA A 73 26.30 12.96 7.25
N ASN A 74 25.50 13.39 6.29
CA ASN A 74 25.53 12.85 4.93
C ASN A 74 26.89 13.08 4.24
N LEU A 75 27.47 14.29 4.35
CA LEU A 75 28.80 14.56 3.78
C LEU A 75 29.89 13.67 4.40
N LYS A 76 29.79 13.37 5.70
CA LYS A 76 30.69 12.42 6.37
C LYS A 76 30.54 11.00 5.83
N VAL A 77 29.30 10.54 5.63
CA VAL A 77 29.05 9.24 5.01
C VAL A 77 29.56 9.20 3.58
N GLN A 78 29.31 10.22 2.77
CA GLN A 78 29.82 10.31 1.40
C GLN A 78 31.35 10.28 1.34
N LYS A 79 32.01 10.93 2.29
CA LYS A 79 33.48 10.87 2.43
C LYS A 79 33.93 9.44 2.72
N MET A 80 33.25 8.73 3.63
CA MET A 80 33.55 7.32 3.91
C MET A 80 33.28 6.42 2.69
N GLN A 81 32.16 6.61 1.99
CA GLN A 81 31.81 5.86 0.77
C GLN A 81 32.79 6.10 -0.39
N SER A 82 33.54 7.20 -0.38
CA SER A 82 34.59 7.47 -1.36
C SER A 82 35.90 6.70 -1.11
N LEU A 83 36.03 6.05 0.05
CA LEU A 83 37.18 5.21 0.37
C LEU A 83 37.14 3.91 -0.44
N THR A 84 38.31 3.49 -0.88
CA THR A 84 38.55 2.27 -1.67
C THR A 84 39.50 1.32 -0.94
N GLU A 85 39.71 0.12 -1.47
CA GLU A 85 40.62 -0.88 -0.92
C GLU A 85 42.09 -0.41 -0.82
N THR A 86 42.47 0.61 -1.60
CA THR A 86 43.81 1.23 -1.58
C THR A 86 43.90 2.48 -0.71
N SER A 87 42.77 2.91 -0.13
CA SER A 87 42.73 4.13 0.68
C SER A 87 43.42 3.93 2.03
N THR A 88 43.94 5.02 2.59
CA THR A 88 44.48 5.06 3.95
C THR A 88 43.52 5.81 4.86
N ASP A 89 43.32 5.31 6.08
CA ASP A 89 42.49 6.01 7.06
C ASP A 89 43.08 7.39 7.38
N ASP A 90 42.26 8.43 7.22
CA ASP A 90 42.61 9.82 7.52
C ASP A 90 42.30 10.22 8.98
N GLY A 91 41.80 9.29 9.79
CA GLY A 91 41.49 9.47 11.20
C GLY A 91 40.29 10.38 11.45
N THR A 92 39.49 10.72 10.44
CA THR A 92 38.33 11.62 10.58
C THR A 92 37.02 10.93 10.97
N SER A 93 37.01 9.59 10.95
CA SER A 93 35.99 8.71 11.51
C SER A 93 36.66 7.48 12.11
N ILE A 94 36.07 6.94 13.18
CA ILE A 94 36.47 5.66 13.78
C ILE A 94 36.14 4.44 12.90
N TYR A 95 35.30 4.63 11.88
CA TYR A 95 34.80 3.56 10.99
C TYR A 95 35.52 3.48 9.64
N ASN A 96 36.37 4.46 9.33
CA ASN A 96 37.10 4.50 8.05
C ASN A 96 37.94 3.24 7.82
N GLN A 97 38.74 2.84 8.81
CA GLN A 97 39.57 1.64 8.71
C GLN A 97 38.71 0.38 8.52
N ASP A 98 37.59 0.28 9.23
CA ASP A 98 36.65 -0.84 9.11
C ASP A 98 36.02 -0.89 7.69
N TYR A 99 35.65 0.26 7.13
CA TYR A 99 35.13 0.37 5.77
C TYR A 99 36.17 -0.06 4.72
N ILE A 100 37.43 0.38 4.87
CA ILE A 100 38.55 0.00 4.00
C ILE A 100 38.81 -1.51 4.06
N GLU A 101 38.75 -2.13 5.24
CA GLU A 101 38.93 -3.58 5.37
C GLU A 101 37.80 -4.37 4.70
N ILE A 102 36.56 -3.87 4.69
CA ILE A 102 35.46 -4.48 3.94
C ILE A 102 35.67 -4.36 2.43
N GLU A 103 36.09 -3.18 1.93
CA GLU A 103 36.43 -3.01 0.50
C GLU A 103 37.54 -3.97 0.05
N LYS A 104 38.56 -4.17 0.90
CA LYS A 104 39.61 -5.18 0.65
C LYS A 104 39.05 -6.60 0.59
N ASP A 105 38.10 -6.97 1.45
CA ASP A 105 37.46 -8.29 1.43
C ASP A 105 36.65 -8.49 0.15
N ILE A 106 35.84 -7.50 -0.25
CA ILE A 106 35.07 -7.53 -1.50
C ILE A 106 35.97 -7.69 -2.73
N ALA A 107 37.09 -6.96 -2.78
CA ALA A 107 38.08 -7.06 -3.85
C ALA A 107 38.75 -8.45 -3.87
N THR A 108 39.04 -9.00 -2.69
CA THR A 108 39.61 -10.34 -2.53
C THR A 108 38.63 -11.43 -2.97
N LEU A 109 37.37 -11.35 -2.54
CA LEU A 109 36.30 -12.26 -2.95
C LEU A 109 36.03 -12.21 -4.45
N SER A 110 36.17 -11.03 -5.07
CA SER A 110 36.00 -10.87 -6.51
C SER A 110 37.06 -11.59 -7.34
N ASN A 111 38.27 -11.72 -6.80
CA ASN A 111 39.38 -12.41 -7.47
C ASN A 111 39.68 -13.79 -6.85
N TRP A 112 38.82 -14.30 -5.97
CA TRP A 112 39.11 -15.48 -5.15
C TRP A 112 39.47 -16.71 -5.98
N ASN A 113 38.60 -17.12 -6.92
CA ASN A 113 38.81 -18.32 -7.73
C ASN A 113 40.01 -18.19 -8.69
N THR A 114 40.36 -16.97 -9.10
CA THR A 114 41.54 -16.69 -9.91
C THR A 114 42.82 -16.84 -9.08
N ASN A 115 42.81 -16.37 -7.84
CA ASN A 115 43.97 -16.36 -6.95
C ASN A 115 44.13 -17.67 -6.16
N HIS A 116 43.08 -18.48 -6.04
CA HIS A 116 43.06 -19.74 -5.29
C HIS A 116 42.48 -20.89 -6.15
N PRO A 117 43.21 -21.34 -7.20
CA PRO A 117 42.74 -22.39 -8.10
C PRO A 117 42.47 -23.72 -7.39
N ASP A 118 43.15 -23.98 -6.25
CA ASP A 118 43.03 -25.21 -5.47
C ASP A 118 41.93 -25.15 -4.38
N GLN A 119 41.26 -24.01 -4.20
CA GLN A 119 40.23 -23.77 -3.16
C GLN A 119 39.05 -22.96 -3.73
N GLN A 120 38.51 -23.42 -4.86
CA GLN A 120 37.42 -22.71 -5.54
C GLN A 120 36.16 -22.65 -4.66
N LYS A 121 35.58 -21.45 -4.58
CA LYS A 121 34.25 -21.20 -4.02
C LYS A 121 33.22 -21.20 -5.14
N THR A 122 32.02 -21.69 -4.85
CA THR A 122 30.91 -21.62 -5.81
C THR A 122 30.49 -20.17 -6.05
N GLN A 123 29.89 -19.89 -7.21
CA GLN A 123 29.41 -18.55 -7.53
C GLN A 123 28.34 -18.07 -6.53
N SER A 124 27.49 -18.97 -6.03
CA SER A 124 26.48 -18.67 -5.01
C SER A 124 27.11 -18.28 -3.67
N GLU A 125 28.19 -18.96 -3.25
CA GLU A 125 28.91 -18.60 -2.01
C GLU A 125 29.61 -17.25 -2.12
N LEU A 126 30.29 -16.98 -3.24
CA LEU A 126 30.94 -15.68 -3.48
C LEU A 126 29.93 -14.54 -3.51
N THR A 127 28.76 -14.76 -4.10
CA THR A 127 27.68 -13.76 -4.14
C THR A 127 27.12 -13.51 -2.73
N ARG A 128 26.89 -14.58 -1.94
CA ARG A 128 26.45 -14.47 -0.55
C ARG A 128 27.42 -13.63 0.29
N LEU A 129 28.71 -13.94 0.26
CA LEU A 129 29.72 -13.24 1.08
C LEU A 129 29.86 -11.76 0.69
N LYS A 130 29.87 -11.45 -0.61
CA LYS A 130 29.88 -10.04 -1.06
C LYS A 130 28.64 -9.27 -0.62
N ASN A 131 27.48 -9.92 -0.59
CA ASN A 131 26.25 -9.30 -0.11
C ASN A 131 26.28 -9.08 1.41
N GLU A 132 26.87 -10.00 2.18
CA GLU A 132 27.14 -9.81 3.62
C GLU A 132 28.06 -8.60 3.84
N ASP A 133 29.14 -8.47 3.08
CA ASP A 133 30.06 -7.33 3.15
C ASP A 133 29.39 -6.00 2.80
N LYS A 134 28.61 -5.95 1.72
CA LYS A 134 27.82 -4.76 1.35
C LYS A 134 26.83 -4.36 2.45
N ASN A 135 26.20 -5.33 3.10
CA ASN A 135 25.32 -5.07 4.24
C ASN A 135 26.10 -4.50 5.44
N LEU A 136 27.33 -4.97 5.68
CA LEU A 136 28.21 -4.36 6.70
C LEU A 136 28.57 -2.91 6.35
N GLN A 137 28.81 -2.59 5.08
CA GLN A 137 29.04 -1.20 4.63
C GLN A 137 27.82 -0.31 4.90
N GLU A 138 26.61 -0.80 4.61
CA GLU A 138 25.38 -0.05 4.89
C GLU A 138 25.21 0.24 6.39
N ILE A 139 25.51 -0.74 7.24
CA ILE A 139 25.46 -0.58 8.69
C ILE A 139 26.48 0.46 9.15
N LEU A 140 27.72 0.38 8.66
CA LEU A 140 28.76 1.37 8.96
C LEU A 140 28.33 2.78 8.53
N CYS A 141 27.75 2.93 7.34
CA CYS A 141 27.22 4.20 6.86
C CYS A 141 26.15 4.76 7.80
N ASN A 142 25.26 3.91 8.31
CA ASN A 142 24.23 4.33 9.26
C ASN A 142 24.82 4.78 10.61
N GLU A 143 25.77 4.03 11.15
CA GLU A 143 26.39 4.38 12.43
C GLU A 143 27.28 5.61 12.32
N GLU A 144 28.00 5.79 11.21
CA GLU A 144 28.74 7.03 10.91
C GLU A 144 27.79 8.23 10.81
N PHE A 145 26.64 8.06 10.15
CA PHE A 145 25.63 9.10 10.06
C PHE A 145 25.13 9.53 11.44
N LYS A 146 24.70 8.58 12.28
CA LYS A 146 24.25 8.87 13.66
C LYS A 146 25.34 9.57 14.47
N ARG A 147 26.58 9.09 14.37
CA ARG A 147 27.74 9.64 15.08
C ARG A 147 28.02 11.08 14.65
N ALA A 148 28.12 11.34 13.35
CA ALA A 148 28.35 12.68 12.82
C ALA A 148 27.19 13.65 13.14
N PHE A 149 25.94 13.17 13.08
CA PHE A 149 24.77 13.93 13.48
C PHE A 149 24.85 14.34 14.95
N LYS A 150 25.15 13.39 15.85
CA LYS A 150 25.33 13.65 17.28
C LYS A 150 26.42 14.68 17.55
N ASN A 151 27.60 14.51 16.93
CA ASN A 151 28.74 15.42 17.06
C ASN A 151 28.43 16.85 16.58
N PHE A 152 27.53 17.00 15.61
CA PHE A 152 27.07 18.30 15.16
C PHE A 152 26.11 18.95 16.15
N ILE A 153 25.20 18.17 16.75
CA ILE A 153 24.21 18.66 17.71
C ILE A 153 24.88 19.06 19.03
N ALA A 154 25.63 18.15 19.65
CA ALA A 154 26.29 18.35 20.93
C ALA A 154 27.64 17.64 20.97
N ALA A 155 28.66 18.27 21.58
CA ALA A 155 29.97 17.66 21.75
C ALA A 155 29.86 16.26 22.42
N PRO A 156 30.60 15.25 21.93
CA PRO A 156 30.51 13.89 22.45
C PRO A 156 30.99 13.78 23.89
N VAL A 157 30.44 12.82 24.63
CA VAL A 157 30.70 12.61 26.06
C VAL A 157 32.02 11.85 26.28
N SER A 158 32.50 11.10 25.28
CA SER A 158 33.73 10.30 25.35
C SER A 158 34.66 10.50 24.15
N GLN A 159 35.97 10.54 24.42
CA GLN A 159 37.03 10.62 23.40
C GLN A 159 37.13 9.35 22.54
N SER A 160 36.52 8.23 22.98
CA SER A 160 36.45 6.98 22.23
C SER A 160 35.47 7.00 21.04
N GLU A 161 34.64 8.03 20.93
CA GLU A 161 33.61 8.20 19.87
C GLU A 161 34.05 9.19 18.78
N LEU A 162 35.26 9.74 18.92
CA LEU A 162 35.88 10.69 18.00
C LEU A 162 36.98 10.01 17.19
N GLY A 163 37.08 10.37 15.91
CA GLY A 163 38.28 10.06 15.12
C GLY A 163 39.51 10.76 15.71
N GLU A 164 40.70 10.17 15.54
CA GLU A 164 41.96 10.72 16.07
C GLU A 164 42.25 12.15 15.60
N HIS A 165 41.69 12.55 14.45
CA HIS A 165 41.86 13.86 13.83
C HIS A 165 40.54 14.63 13.67
N GLU A 166 39.48 14.20 14.35
CA GLU A 166 38.17 14.84 14.27
C GLU A 166 37.99 15.96 15.29
N SER A 167 37.48 17.11 14.83
CA SER A 167 37.05 18.22 15.68
C SER A 167 35.51 18.38 15.57
N PRO A 168 34.73 17.99 16.59
CA PRO A 168 33.27 18.01 16.52
C PRO A 168 32.73 19.46 16.49
N PRO A 169 31.75 19.79 15.62
CA PRO A 169 31.26 21.17 15.46
C PRO A 169 30.49 21.77 16.66
N ASP A 170 29.74 20.97 17.42
CA ASP A 170 28.94 21.39 18.59
C ASP A 170 28.08 22.65 18.38
N LYS A 171 27.16 22.62 17.41
CA LYS A 171 26.50 23.81 16.87
C LYS A 171 25.18 24.20 17.54
N LEU A 172 24.42 23.26 18.10
CA LEU A 172 23.05 23.56 18.57
C LEU A 172 23.03 24.62 19.67
N ARG A 173 23.84 24.43 20.70
CA ARG A 173 23.92 25.40 21.80
C ARG A 173 24.45 26.74 21.32
N GLN A 174 25.48 26.74 20.46
CA GLN A 174 26.07 27.96 19.90
C GLN A 174 25.03 28.77 19.11
N SER A 175 24.20 28.09 18.30
CA SER A 175 23.16 28.74 17.50
C SER A 175 22.03 29.33 18.33
N ILE A 176 21.66 28.70 19.44
CA ILE A 176 20.62 29.22 20.35
C ILE A 176 21.18 30.35 21.23
N ASP A 177 22.33 30.13 21.89
CA ASP A 177 22.98 31.10 22.80
C ASP A 177 23.53 32.32 22.05
N GLY A 178 23.70 32.24 20.73
CA GLY A 178 24.12 33.32 19.86
C GLY A 178 22.98 34.23 19.38
N TYR A 179 21.73 33.83 19.61
CA TYR A 179 20.58 34.64 19.22
C TYR A 179 20.57 36.00 19.94
N GLY A 180 20.50 37.08 19.15
CA GLY A 180 20.48 38.45 19.66
C GLY A 180 21.84 39.04 20.07
N ASP A 181 22.93 38.26 20.06
CA ASP A 181 24.29 38.76 20.30
C ASP A 181 24.98 39.10 18.96
N PRO A 182 25.37 40.37 18.71
CA PRO A 182 26.05 40.74 17.48
C PRO A 182 27.41 40.05 17.28
N LYS A 183 28.04 39.54 18.35
CA LYS A 183 29.37 38.91 18.35
C LYS A 183 29.34 37.38 18.28
N ARG A 184 28.17 36.74 18.32
CA ARG A 184 28.03 35.28 18.27
C ARG A 184 27.39 34.83 16.96
N PRO A 185 27.71 33.61 16.47
CA PRO A 185 27.08 33.04 15.28
C PRO A 185 25.60 32.72 15.55
N GLY A 186 24.78 32.79 14.50
CA GLY A 186 23.36 32.41 14.58
C GLY A 186 23.17 30.92 14.24
N TYR A 187 22.15 30.60 13.42
CA TYR A 187 21.94 29.21 12.97
C TYR A 187 22.82 28.91 11.75
N VAL A 188 23.19 27.65 11.58
CA VAL A 188 23.91 27.18 10.40
C VAL A 188 22.93 27.11 9.23
N SER A 189 23.05 28.03 8.27
CA SER A 189 22.17 28.07 7.08
C SER A 189 22.66 27.15 5.98
N GLU A 190 23.96 26.88 5.93
CA GLU A 190 24.58 26.08 4.87
C GLU A 190 25.75 25.25 5.40
N VAL A 191 25.83 24.01 4.89
CA VAL A 191 26.92 23.06 5.14
C VAL A 191 27.43 22.58 3.79
N LYS A 192 28.73 22.71 3.55
CA LYS A 192 29.36 22.41 2.25
C LYS A 192 30.70 21.71 2.42
N LEU A 193 31.00 20.78 1.52
CA LEU A 193 32.34 20.20 1.42
C LEU A 193 33.27 21.16 0.68
N ASN A 194 34.40 21.51 1.28
CA ASN A 194 35.45 22.27 0.64
C ASN A 194 36.35 21.34 -0.15
N THR A 195 36.27 21.41 -1.48
CA THR A 195 37.02 20.53 -2.38
C THR A 195 38.54 20.73 -2.32
N ASN A 196 39.03 21.83 -1.75
CA ASN A 196 40.47 22.12 -1.67
C ASN A 196 41.11 21.59 -0.38
N THR A 197 40.40 21.64 0.74
CA THR A 197 40.90 21.19 2.05
C THR A 197 40.35 19.82 2.46
N ASN A 198 39.32 19.33 1.77
CA ASN A 198 38.55 18.13 2.15
C ASN A 198 37.89 18.24 3.55
N ASP A 199 37.70 19.48 4.01
CA ASP A 199 36.98 19.83 5.23
C ASP A 199 35.54 20.24 4.93
N ILE A 200 34.68 20.21 5.95
CA ILE A 200 33.29 20.65 5.84
C ILE A 200 33.18 22.06 6.43
N ASP A 201 32.81 23.02 5.58
CA ASP A 201 32.62 24.42 5.93
C ASP A 201 31.16 24.72 6.32
N PHE A 202 30.99 25.70 7.20
CA PHE A 202 29.69 26.16 7.71
C PHE A 202 29.47 27.64 7.39
N THR A 203 28.26 27.98 6.96
CA THR A 203 27.81 29.37 6.89
C THR A 203 26.76 29.62 7.97
N ASP A 204 27.00 30.63 8.80
CA ASP A 204 26.08 31.04 9.87
C ASP A 204 25.25 32.25 9.43
N GLU A 205 23.94 32.19 9.64
CA GLU A 205 23.01 33.29 9.41
C GLU A 205 22.34 33.76 10.71
N LYS A 206 21.96 35.04 10.73
CA LYS A 206 21.31 35.66 11.89
C LYS A 206 19.80 35.70 11.70
N VAL A 207 19.06 35.34 12.76
CA VAL A 207 17.62 35.55 12.83
C VAL A 207 17.34 36.95 13.36
N ASN A 208 16.62 37.76 12.59
CA ASN A 208 16.18 39.09 13.03
C ASN A 208 14.85 39.00 13.77
N PHE A 209 14.74 39.67 14.92
CA PHE A 209 13.49 39.75 15.69
C PHE A 209 12.68 40.99 15.27
N GLY A 210 11.45 40.79 14.81
CA GLY A 210 10.60 41.84 14.24
C GLY A 210 9.92 42.75 15.27
N MET A 211 10.67 43.42 16.16
CA MET A 211 10.12 44.44 17.07
C MET A 211 10.76 45.82 16.87
N GLN A 212 9.98 46.89 17.09
CA GLN A 212 10.51 48.26 17.12
C GLN A 212 11.57 48.38 18.22
N ASN A 213 12.72 48.97 17.89
CA ASN A 213 13.94 49.11 18.71
C ASN A 213 14.91 47.92 18.74
N ASN A 214 14.72 46.87 17.93
CA ASN A 214 15.70 45.81 17.68
C ASN A 214 16.18 45.06 18.95
N LYS A 215 15.36 45.06 20.02
CA LYS A 215 15.66 44.36 21.26
C LYS A 215 15.07 42.96 21.18
N SER A 216 15.94 41.96 21.07
CA SER A 216 15.55 40.54 21.05
C SER A 216 15.53 39.95 22.47
N PRO A 217 14.74 38.89 22.71
CA PRO A 217 14.89 38.09 23.93
C PRO A 217 16.26 37.41 23.95
N GLU A 218 16.81 37.25 25.15
CA GLU A 218 18.01 36.47 25.39
C GLU A 218 17.63 35.00 25.52
N LEU A 219 18.27 34.14 24.73
CA LEU A 219 18.03 32.70 24.74
C LEU A 219 19.24 32.00 25.36
N THR A 220 18.96 31.00 26.20
CA THR A 220 19.98 30.10 26.74
C THR A 220 19.53 28.66 26.63
N ALA A 221 20.38 27.79 26.07
CA ALA A 221 20.11 26.38 25.89
C ALA A 221 20.91 25.49 26.85
N GLU A 222 20.23 24.49 27.41
CA GLU A 222 20.83 23.37 28.14
C GLU A 222 20.51 22.09 27.37
N VAL A 223 21.52 21.47 26.76
CA VAL A 223 21.37 20.19 26.07
C VAL A 223 21.53 19.07 27.10
N GLY A 224 20.47 18.31 27.36
CA GLY A 224 20.51 17.16 28.26
C GLY A 224 21.29 15.98 27.68
N GLU A 225 21.58 14.99 28.52
CA GLU A 225 22.27 13.77 28.10
C GLU A 225 21.49 12.99 27.05
N LEU A 226 22.23 12.32 26.17
CA LEU A 226 21.69 11.37 25.20
C LEU A 226 21.16 10.14 25.93
N THR A 227 19.96 9.70 25.56
CA THR A 227 19.30 8.54 26.18
C THR A 227 18.87 7.53 25.13
N LYS A 228 19.06 6.24 25.41
CA LYS A 228 18.57 5.14 24.56
C LYS A 228 17.07 4.99 24.74
N ILE A 229 16.34 4.96 23.62
CA ILE A 229 14.89 4.75 23.55
C ILE A 229 14.57 3.29 23.23
N SER A 230 15.46 2.61 22.49
CA SER A 230 15.38 1.18 22.23
C SER A 230 16.62 0.44 22.75
N ASN A 231 16.50 -0.88 22.89
CA ASN A 231 17.66 -1.72 23.10
C ASN A 231 18.59 -1.65 21.88
N ASP A 232 19.88 -1.89 22.12
CA ASP A 232 20.84 -2.09 21.04
C ASP A 232 20.43 -3.29 20.20
N ASP A 233 20.74 -3.23 18.91
CA ASP A 233 20.53 -4.37 18.05
C ASP A 233 21.43 -5.53 18.48
N PRO A 234 21.02 -6.78 18.24
CA PRO A 234 21.87 -7.94 18.53
C PRO A 234 23.26 -7.80 17.89
N PRO A 235 24.28 -8.52 18.36
CA PRO A 235 25.58 -8.55 17.69
C PRO A 235 25.44 -9.01 16.24
N LEU A 236 26.25 -8.46 15.33
CA LEU A 236 26.31 -8.93 13.95
C LEU A 236 26.88 -10.35 13.91
N ALA A 237 26.11 -11.28 13.35
CA ALA A 237 26.59 -12.63 13.08
C ALA A 237 27.37 -12.61 11.76
N ILE A 238 28.68 -12.38 11.85
CA ILE A 238 29.58 -12.42 10.69
C ILE A 238 29.92 -13.89 10.39
N SER A 239 29.77 -14.32 9.14
CA SER A 239 30.13 -15.68 8.74
C SER A 239 31.61 -15.99 9.02
N ASN A 240 31.90 -17.22 9.47
CA ASN A 240 33.28 -17.66 9.73
C ASN A 240 34.18 -17.63 8.49
N ASP A 241 33.57 -17.63 7.30
CA ASP A 241 34.22 -17.65 6.00
C ASP A 241 34.85 -16.30 5.58
N HIS A 242 34.58 -15.22 6.32
CA HIS A 242 35.19 -13.90 6.07
C HIS A 242 36.64 -13.82 6.58
N SER A 243 37.38 -12.83 6.06
CA SER A 243 38.73 -12.54 6.52
C SER A 243 38.79 -12.19 8.01
N THR A 244 39.96 -12.39 8.61
CA THR A 244 40.19 -12.06 10.03
C THR A 244 39.99 -10.57 10.31
N SER A 245 40.22 -9.70 9.34
CA SER A 245 39.94 -8.26 9.46
C SER A 245 38.44 -7.99 9.59
N VAL A 246 37.61 -8.54 8.68
CA VAL A 246 36.15 -8.37 8.69
C VAL A 246 35.51 -8.98 9.95
N LYS A 247 36.06 -10.08 10.47
CA LYS A 247 35.58 -10.66 11.74
C LYS A 247 35.88 -9.83 12.98
N ASN A 248 36.84 -8.92 12.91
CA ASN A 248 37.28 -8.08 14.03
C ASN A 248 36.84 -6.61 13.89
N LEU A 249 35.91 -6.31 12.98
CA LEU A 249 35.37 -4.96 12.80
C LEU A 249 34.76 -4.45 14.10
N ARG A 250 34.92 -3.16 14.35
CA ARG A 250 34.44 -2.48 15.55
C ARG A 250 33.08 -1.84 15.31
N ILE A 251 32.11 -2.65 14.88
CA ILE A 251 30.75 -2.18 14.63
C ILE A 251 29.91 -2.33 15.89
N ILE A 252 29.48 -1.20 16.46
CA ILE A 252 28.50 -1.15 17.54
C ILE A 252 27.19 -0.65 16.93
N ARG A 253 26.19 -1.52 16.81
CA ARG A 253 24.86 -1.13 16.33
C ARG A 253 24.11 -0.43 17.46
N THR A 254 24.01 0.88 17.38
CA THR A 254 23.27 1.65 18.37
C THR A 254 21.76 1.58 18.09
N GLY A 255 20.98 1.30 19.14
CA GLY A 255 19.53 1.45 19.10
C GLY A 255 19.11 2.90 18.81
N GLN A 256 17.80 3.17 18.85
CA GLN A 256 17.29 4.53 18.70
C GLN A 256 17.66 5.38 19.92
N GLU A 257 18.22 6.56 19.69
CA GLU A 257 18.69 7.49 20.72
C GLU A 257 17.98 8.85 20.59
N ALA A 258 17.82 9.57 21.70
CA ALA A 258 17.30 10.93 21.69
C ALA A 258 17.86 11.81 22.82
N TYR A 259 17.90 13.11 22.52
CA TYR A 259 18.10 14.19 23.49
C TYR A 259 16.74 14.56 24.11
N ASN A 260 16.36 13.90 25.20
CA ASN A 260 15.03 14.02 25.80
C ASN A 260 14.82 15.30 26.64
N ASN A 261 15.91 15.97 27.04
CA ASN A 261 15.91 17.10 27.96
C ASN A 261 16.65 18.32 27.38
N LEU A 262 16.46 18.64 26.10
CA LEU A 262 16.89 19.92 25.56
C LEU A 262 15.98 21.01 26.14
N THR A 263 16.52 21.92 26.93
CA THR A 263 15.71 23.02 27.47
C THR A 263 16.21 24.37 27.02
N VAL A 264 15.28 25.24 26.61
CA VAL A 264 15.59 26.61 26.20
C VAL A 264 14.89 27.56 27.15
N THR A 265 15.64 28.50 27.69
CA THR A 265 15.14 29.60 28.51
C THR A 265 15.16 30.89 27.70
N SER A 266 13.99 31.52 27.55
CA SER A 266 13.84 32.82 26.90
C SER A 266 13.58 33.91 27.94
N VAL A 267 14.40 34.95 27.91
CA VAL A 267 14.39 36.05 28.88
C VAL A 267 14.15 37.38 28.18
N PHE A 268 13.14 38.14 28.61
CA PHE A 268 12.87 39.47 28.07
C PHE A 268 12.49 40.49 29.15
N TYR A 269 12.88 41.75 28.92
CA TYR A 269 12.45 42.90 29.70
C TYR A 269 12.39 44.15 28.82
N SER A 270 11.38 44.99 29.01
CA SER A 270 11.24 46.24 28.25
C SER A 270 12.14 47.36 28.75
N GLU A 271 12.37 47.48 30.07
CA GLU A 271 13.07 48.61 30.70
C GLU A 271 14.06 48.17 31.78
N LYS A 272 15.20 48.89 31.88
CA LYS A 272 16.21 48.72 32.92
C LYS A 272 16.33 50.03 33.70
N LYS A 273 16.30 49.99 35.04
CA LYS A 273 16.50 51.16 35.91
C LYS A 273 17.70 50.89 36.83
N GLY A 274 18.86 51.43 36.47
CA GLY A 274 20.14 51.01 37.06
C GLY A 274 20.47 49.58 36.63
N GLU A 275 20.79 48.70 37.58
CA GLU A 275 20.99 47.26 37.31
C GLU A 275 19.67 46.46 37.32
N LYS A 276 18.55 47.05 37.78
CA LYS A 276 17.30 46.33 37.99
C LYS A 276 16.47 46.27 36.71
N GLU A 277 16.20 45.04 36.25
CA GLU A 277 15.30 44.74 35.13
C GLU A 277 13.84 44.82 35.60
N ILE A 278 13.05 45.70 34.99
CA ILE A 278 11.66 45.94 35.40
C ILE A 278 10.75 44.99 34.62
N ASN A 279 9.84 44.31 35.32
CA ASN A 279 8.85 43.40 34.74
C ASN A 279 9.47 42.30 33.86
N LYS A 280 10.68 41.83 34.19
CA LYS A 280 11.35 40.71 33.54
C LYS A 280 10.42 39.50 33.42
N ARG A 281 10.50 38.81 32.29
CA ARG A 281 9.83 37.53 32.05
C ARG A 281 10.85 36.50 31.62
N GLN A 282 10.68 35.29 32.13
CA GLN A 282 11.50 34.15 31.83
C GLN A 282 10.59 32.96 31.57
N LEU A 283 10.67 32.41 30.37
CA LEU A 283 9.95 31.21 29.96
C LEU A 283 10.94 30.10 29.70
N LYS A 284 10.59 28.87 30.07
CA LYS A 284 11.39 27.68 29.79
C LYS A 284 10.54 26.66 29.04
N ALA A 285 11.04 26.22 27.88
CA ALA A 285 10.48 25.11 27.10
C ALA A 285 11.43 23.91 27.11
N ALA A 286 10.88 22.72 26.91
CA ALA A 286 11.65 21.50 26.72
C ALA A 286 11.33 20.89 25.37
N TYR A 287 12.35 20.41 24.69
CA TYR A 287 12.29 19.78 23.38
C TYR A 287 12.92 18.39 23.44
N LYS A 288 12.47 17.51 22.55
CA LYS A 288 13.07 16.20 22.33
C LYS A 288 13.55 16.12 20.88
N ILE A 289 14.83 15.80 20.69
CA ILE A 289 15.42 15.55 19.37
C ILE A 289 15.76 14.07 19.27
N ILE A 290 15.16 13.38 18.30
CA ILE A 290 15.46 11.98 17.98
C ILE A 290 16.62 11.95 16.97
N VAL A 291 17.61 11.09 17.21
CA VAL A 291 18.71 10.87 16.27
C VAL A 291 18.19 10.02 15.09
N PRO A 292 18.19 10.54 13.85
CA PRO A 292 17.68 9.81 12.71
C PRO A 292 18.66 8.73 12.22
N ASN A 293 18.15 7.67 11.60
CA ASN A 293 18.98 6.77 10.78
C ASN A 293 19.29 7.45 9.44
N TYR A 294 20.37 7.00 8.79
CA TYR A 294 20.77 7.52 7.47
C TYR A 294 19.65 7.34 6.43
N LYS A 295 18.99 6.18 6.47
CA LYS A 295 17.88 5.85 5.57
C LYS A 295 16.63 6.68 5.82
N ASP A 296 16.39 7.12 7.06
CA ASP A 296 15.22 7.94 7.41
C ASP A 296 15.24 9.33 6.78
N ILE A 297 16.41 9.82 6.31
CA ILE A 297 16.60 11.17 5.79
C ILE A 297 16.88 11.20 4.28
N TYR A 298 17.68 10.24 3.78
CA TYR A 298 18.21 10.28 2.41
C TYR A 298 17.74 9.11 1.53
N PHE A 299 16.97 8.15 2.06
CA PHE A 299 16.47 7.01 1.30
C PHE A 299 14.94 6.95 1.33
N GLN A 300 14.31 7.79 0.52
CA GLN A 300 12.95 7.56 0.03
C GLN A 300 12.93 6.62 -1.20
N SER A 301 14.00 5.86 -1.43
CA SER A 301 14.02 4.67 -2.29
C SER A 301 13.98 3.39 -1.47
N ALA A 302 13.37 3.40 -0.27
CA ALA A 302 13.32 2.25 0.64
C ALA A 302 12.52 1.04 0.12
N ASN A 303 11.93 1.13 -1.08
CA ASN A 303 11.33 -0.01 -1.78
C ASN A 303 12.22 -0.55 -2.92
N GLU A 304 13.36 0.08 -3.23
CA GLU A 304 14.36 -0.54 -4.10
C GLU A 304 15.04 -1.68 -3.36
N GLY A 305 14.48 -2.87 -3.54
CA GLY A 305 14.98 -4.11 -2.97
C GLY A 305 13.89 -4.97 -2.36
N LEU A 306 12.72 -4.43 -1.97
CA LEU A 306 11.60 -5.24 -1.49
C LEU A 306 10.82 -5.82 -2.68
N ASN A 307 10.51 -7.11 -2.61
CA ASN A 307 9.54 -7.71 -3.52
C ASN A 307 8.13 -7.22 -3.16
N ASP A 308 7.77 -6.04 -3.67
CA ASP A 308 6.50 -5.39 -3.42
C ASP A 308 5.35 -5.94 -4.27
N LEU A 309 5.54 -7.02 -5.02
CA LEU A 309 4.49 -7.53 -5.92
C LEU A 309 3.16 -7.86 -5.19
N ALA A 310 3.25 -8.23 -3.91
CA ALA A 310 2.09 -8.50 -3.07
C ALA A 310 1.39 -7.24 -2.53
N THR A 311 2.07 -6.09 -2.51
CA THR A 311 1.57 -4.82 -1.94
C THR A 311 1.35 -3.74 -2.99
N LYS A 312 2.08 -3.76 -4.11
CA LYS A 312 2.07 -2.72 -5.15
C LYS A 312 0.73 -2.66 -5.85
N ASP A 313 0.07 -1.50 -5.75
CA ASP A 313 -1.26 -1.21 -6.30
C ASP A 313 -2.41 -2.11 -5.79
N ARG A 314 -2.13 -3.03 -4.86
CA ARG A 314 -3.06 -4.07 -4.38
C ARG A 314 -3.59 -3.76 -2.99
N ALA A 315 -4.91 -3.64 -2.90
CA ALA A 315 -5.60 -3.63 -1.61
C ALA A 315 -5.67 -5.04 -1.01
N LEU A 316 -5.85 -6.06 -1.86
CA LEU A 316 -6.07 -7.44 -1.45
C LEU A 316 -5.19 -8.40 -2.26
N THR A 317 -4.45 -9.26 -1.56
CA THR A 317 -3.68 -10.38 -2.13
C THR A 317 -4.00 -11.65 -1.33
N ILE A 318 -4.99 -12.41 -1.81
CA ILE A 318 -5.55 -13.58 -1.11
C ILE A 318 -5.19 -14.85 -1.88
N TYR A 319 -4.60 -15.82 -1.19
CA TYR A 319 -4.24 -17.10 -1.81
C TYR A 319 -5.38 -18.12 -1.74
N GLY A 320 -6.11 -18.13 -0.62
CA GLY A 320 -7.36 -18.88 -0.49
C GLY A 320 -8.50 -18.25 -1.28
N ASP A 321 -9.73 -18.53 -0.85
CA ASP A 321 -10.92 -17.95 -1.43
C ASP A 321 -11.29 -16.61 -0.79
N MET A 322 -11.96 -15.74 -1.55
CA MET A 322 -12.60 -14.54 -1.02
C MET A 322 -14.12 -14.73 -1.02
N LYS A 323 -14.73 -14.61 0.16
CA LYS A 323 -16.17 -14.81 0.37
C LYS A 323 -16.78 -13.53 0.93
N VAL A 324 -17.68 -12.92 0.16
CA VAL A 324 -18.45 -11.73 0.57
C VAL A 324 -19.88 -12.19 0.81
N ASN A 325 -20.30 -12.29 2.07
CA ASN A 325 -21.57 -12.92 2.43
C ASN A 325 -22.46 -11.98 3.24
N HIS A 326 -23.68 -11.71 2.75
CA HIS A 326 -24.67 -10.87 3.42
C HIS A 326 -24.16 -9.44 3.74
N VAL A 327 -23.36 -8.89 2.84
CA VAL A 327 -22.76 -7.56 2.98
C VAL A 327 -23.61 -6.53 2.25
N ASN A 328 -23.99 -5.47 2.95
CA ASN A 328 -24.49 -4.25 2.32
C ASN A 328 -23.36 -3.24 2.32
N GLU A 329 -23.00 -2.74 1.14
CA GLU A 329 -21.94 -1.74 0.94
C GLU A 329 -20.53 -2.27 1.30
N LEU A 330 -19.85 -2.79 0.27
CA LEU A 330 -18.41 -3.08 0.28
C LEU A 330 -17.75 -2.26 -0.81
N THR A 331 -16.72 -1.47 -0.46
CA THR A 331 -15.89 -0.77 -1.45
C THR A 331 -14.44 -1.19 -1.31
N VAL A 332 -13.82 -1.60 -2.41
CA VAL A 332 -12.38 -1.86 -2.50
C VAL A 332 -11.79 -0.94 -3.57
N ASN A 333 -10.92 0.00 -3.16
CA ASN A 333 -10.43 1.05 -4.05
C ASN A 333 -9.07 0.74 -4.73
N GLY A 334 -8.44 -0.39 -4.39
CA GLY A 334 -7.19 -0.89 -4.97
C GLY A 334 -7.39 -2.18 -5.75
N GLU A 335 -6.34 -2.68 -6.41
CA GLU A 335 -6.43 -3.95 -7.13
C GLU A 335 -6.69 -5.13 -6.16
N VAL A 336 -7.41 -6.12 -6.66
CA VAL A 336 -7.74 -7.35 -5.93
C VAL A 336 -7.14 -8.53 -6.66
N PHE A 337 -6.34 -9.33 -5.96
CA PHE A 337 -5.85 -10.62 -6.44
C PHE A 337 -6.33 -11.73 -5.52
N VAL A 338 -7.02 -12.73 -6.08
CA VAL A 338 -7.49 -13.91 -5.35
C VAL A 338 -7.14 -15.17 -6.14
N GLN A 339 -6.18 -15.95 -5.67
CA GLN A 339 -5.85 -17.21 -6.34
C GLN A 339 -7.04 -18.18 -6.30
N GLY A 340 -7.66 -18.36 -5.14
CA GLY A 340 -8.73 -19.32 -4.98
C GLY A 340 -8.23 -20.74 -4.81
N SER A 341 -8.91 -21.51 -3.98
CA SER A 341 -8.59 -22.92 -3.73
C SER A 341 -9.40 -23.78 -4.69
N PRO A 342 -8.79 -24.42 -5.71
CA PRO A 342 -9.50 -25.41 -6.49
C PRO A 342 -9.82 -26.59 -5.54
N ASP A 343 -11.09 -26.94 -5.38
CA ASP A 343 -11.46 -28.14 -4.64
C ASP A 343 -11.07 -29.36 -5.48
N THR A 344 -9.85 -29.85 -5.30
CA THR A 344 -9.29 -30.95 -6.08
C THR A 344 -10.07 -32.26 -5.90
N ASP A 345 -10.72 -32.44 -4.75
CA ASP A 345 -11.50 -33.63 -4.46
C ASP A 345 -12.89 -33.57 -5.13
N GLU A 346 -13.52 -32.39 -5.23
CA GLU A 346 -14.79 -32.21 -5.94
C GLU A 346 -14.64 -32.09 -7.46
N ILE A 347 -13.57 -31.44 -7.96
CA ILE A 347 -13.25 -31.39 -9.41
C ILE A 347 -13.13 -32.82 -9.99
N SER A 348 -12.66 -33.78 -9.20
CA SER A 348 -12.53 -35.18 -9.60
C SER A 348 -13.86 -35.96 -9.64
N LYS A 349 -14.90 -35.47 -8.96
CA LYS A 349 -16.21 -36.13 -8.80
C LYS A 349 -17.31 -35.50 -9.65
N ASP A 350 -17.26 -34.19 -9.88
CA ASP A 350 -18.19 -33.46 -10.73
C ASP A 350 -17.41 -32.57 -11.70
N ARG A 351 -17.02 -33.14 -12.85
CA ARG A 351 -16.25 -32.42 -13.88
C ARG A 351 -16.99 -31.22 -14.47
N VAL A 352 -18.32 -31.24 -14.46
CA VAL A 352 -19.17 -30.24 -15.13
C VAL A 352 -19.27 -28.99 -14.28
N TYR A 353 -19.52 -29.14 -12.97
CA TYR A 353 -19.65 -28.02 -12.04
C TYR A 353 -18.35 -27.72 -11.28
N GLY A 354 -17.47 -28.71 -11.14
CA GLY A 354 -16.20 -28.61 -10.42
C GLY A 354 -15.28 -27.51 -10.93
N LYS A 355 -15.32 -27.23 -12.24
CA LYS A 355 -14.52 -26.16 -12.86
C LYS A 355 -14.87 -24.75 -12.36
N TYR A 356 -16.01 -24.58 -11.70
CA TYR A 356 -16.45 -23.30 -11.14
C TYR A 356 -16.05 -23.08 -9.67
N PHE A 357 -15.45 -24.06 -9.00
CA PHE A 357 -15.01 -23.90 -7.62
C PHE A 357 -13.79 -23.00 -7.46
N GLY A 358 -13.69 -22.39 -6.28
CA GLY A 358 -12.61 -21.50 -5.87
C GLY A 358 -12.72 -20.09 -6.45
N GLY A 359 -12.02 -19.14 -5.84
CA GLY A 359 -11.89 -17.76 -6.31
C GLY A 359 -12.68 -16.76 -5.46
N ILE A 360 -13.47 -15.91 -6.10
CA ILE A 360 -14.23 -14.84 -5.45
C ILE A 360 -15.72 -15.17 -5.51
N THR A 361 -16.37 -15.25 -4.35
CA THR A 361 -17.81 -15.50 -4.27
C THR A 361 -18.52 -14.38 -3.53
N VAL A 362 -19.48 -13.73 -4.21
CA VAL A 362 -20.37 -12.72 -3.64
C VAL A 362 -21.75 -13.33 -3.43
N THR A 363 -22.09 -13.60 -2.18
CA THR A 363 -23.33 -14.25 -1.75
C THR A 363 -24.26 -13.25 -1.07
N ASN A 364 -25.50 -13.11 -1.54
CA ASN A 364 -26.55 -12.31 -0.87
C ASN A 364 -26.10 -10.89 -0.46
N SER A 365 -25.25 -10.24 -1.26
CA SER A 365 -24.63 -8.94 -0.91
C SER A 365 -25.03 -7.86 -1.90
N ASP A 366 -25.28 -6.63 -1.43
CA ASP A 366 -25.67 -5.47 -2.24
C ASP A 366 -24.62 -4.35 -2.16
N GLU A 367 -24.56 -3.54 -3.23
CA GLU A 367 -23.63 -2.43 -3.41
C GLU A 367 -22.16 -2.82 -3.17
N VAL A 368 -21.74 -3.95 -3.75
CA VAL A 368 -20.33 -4.39 -3.79
C VAL A 368 -19.61 -3.71 -4.96
N LYS A 369 -18.54 -2.96 -4.67
CA LYS A 369 -17.82 -2.12 -5.63
C LYS A 369 -16.32 -2.42 -5.59
N PHE A 370 -15.78 -2.79 -6.75
CA PHE A 370 -14.36 -2.88 -7.01
C PHE A 370 -13.96 -1.76 -7.98
N GLU A 371 -13.23 -0.76 -7.49
CA GLU A 371 -12.88 0.43 -8.27
C GLU A 371 -11.72 0.20 -9.24
N LYS A 372 -10.94 -0.86 -9.03
CA LYS A 372 -9.76 -1.24 -9.83
C LYS A 372 -9.90 -2.66 -10.38
N ASN A 373 -8.80 -3.17 -10.97
CA ASN A 373 -8.77 -4.50 -11.54
C ASN A 373 -9.07 -5.56 -10.48
N VAL A 374 -9.87 -6.55 -10.86
CA VAL A 374 -10.15 -7.75 -10.07
C VAL A 374 -9.57 -8.94 -10.79
N ILE A 375 -8.70 -9.68 -10.11
CA ILE A 375 -7.99 -10.83 -10.64
C ILE A 375 -8.36 -12.05 -9.80
N THR A 376 -8.81 -13.13 -10.45
CA THR A 376 -8.92 -14.43 -9.80
C THR A 376 -8.53 -15.60 -10.69
N ARG A 377 -7.68 -16.50 -10.17
CA ARG A 377 -7.33 -17.75 -10.89
C ARG A 377 -8.46 -18.78 -10.88
N GLY A 378 -9.45 -18.57 -10.00
CA GLY A 378 -10.68 -19.34 -9.93
C GLY A 378 -11.84 -18.64 -10.64
N THR A 379 -13.02 -18.79 -10.07
CA THR A 379 -14.27 -18.23 -10.59
C THR A 379 -14.62 -16.95 -9.85
N PHE A 380 -15.08 -15.95 -10.60
CA PHE A 380 -15.84 -14.84 -10.04
C PHE A 380 -17.32 -15.22 -10.04
N ASN A 381 -17.85 -15.53 -8.87
CA ASN A 381 -19.21 -16.00 -8.66
C ASN A 381 -20.09 -14.94 -7.97
N VAL A 382 -21.29 -14.71 -8.52
CA VAL A 382 -22.37 -13.97 -7.84
C VAL A 382 -23.54 -14.92 -7.61
N GLN A 383 -23.96 -15.09 -6.36
CA GLN A 383 -25.03 -16.01 -6.00
C GLN A 383 -25.99 -15.44 -4.95
N THR A 384 -27.26 -15.79 -5.05
CA THR A 384 -28.22 -15.57 -3.95
C THR A 384 -28.99 -16.87 -3.70
N PRO A 385 -28.42 -17.82 -2.95
CA PRO A 385 -28.99 -19.14 -2.79
C PRO A 385 -30.32 -19.13 -2.01
N THR A 386 -30.66 -18.02 -1.35
CA THR A 386 -31.88 -17.93 -0.56
C THR A 386 -33.08 -17.55 -1.42
N ILE A 387 -34.12 -18.39 -1.41
CA ILE A 387 -35.44 -18.15 -2.00
C ILE A 387 -36.21 -17.11 -1.16
N LYS A 388 -35.63 -15.93 -0.88
CA LYS A 388 -36.40 -14.86 -0.24
C LYS A 388 -37.19 -14.13 -1.32
N GLU A 389 -38.48 -13.93 -1.04
CA GLU A 389 -39.41 -13.12 -1.85
C GLU A 389 -39.15 -11.62 -1.67
N ASP A 390 -37.90 -11.22 -1.84
CA ASP A 390 -37.49 -9.82 -1.76
C ASP A 390 -37.20 -9.34 -3.18
N ASP A 391 -37.91 -8.29 -3.61
CA ASP A 391 -37.78 -7.66 -4.93
C ASP A 391 -36.50 -6.80 -5.07
N GLU A 392 -35.66 -6.71 -4.03
CA GLU A 392 -34.43 -5.94 -4.04
C GLU A 392 -33.38 -6.56 -4.96
N ILE A 393 -32.92 -5.75 -5.91
CA ILE A 393 -31.87 -6.12 -6.87
C ILE A 393 -30.51 -5.84 -6.23
N ARG A 394 -29.76 -6.91 -5.96
CA ARG A 394 -28.41 -6.87 -5.40
C ARG A 394 -27.37 -6.55 -6.46
N LYS A 395 -26.53 -5.55 -6.23
CA LYS A 395 -25.63 -4.99 -7.25
C LYS A 395 -24.16 -5.22 -6.92
N THR A 396 -23.44 -5.78 -7.88
CA THR A 396 -21.98 -5.94 -7.87
C THR A 396 -21.39 -5.22 -9.08
N ARG A 397 -20.39 -4.36 -8.86
CA ARG A 397 -19.78 -3.54 -9.91
C ARG A 397 -18.26 -3.64 -9.89
N ILE A 398 -17.69 -3.88 -11.07
CA ILE A 398 -16.25 -3.83 -11.33
C ILE A 398 -16.02 -2.71 -12.34
N TYR A 399 -15.40 -1.62 -11.89
CA TYR A 399 -15.25 -0.39 -12.67
C TYR A 399 -14.10 -0.45 -13.68
N GLU A 400 -13.14 -1.38 -13.51
CA GLU A 400 -12.06 -1.64 -14.46
C GLU A 400 -12.16 -3.06 -15.05
N SER A 401 -11.04 -3.78 -15.20
CA SER A 401 -11.03 -5.11 -15.81
C SER A 401 -11.19 -6.23 -14.78
N LEU A 402 -11.97 -7.25 -15.13
CA LEU A 402 -12.02 -8.54 -14.44
C LEU A 402 -11.20 -9.56 -15.23
N TYR A 403 -10.22 -10.16 -14.59
CA TYR A 403 -9.45 -11.31 -15.09
C TYR A 403 -9.86 -12.53 -14.28
N ALA A 404 -10.48 -13.53 -14.91
CA ALA A 404 -10.98 -14.71 -14.20
C ALA A 404 -10.78 -15.99 -15.01
N LYS A 405 -10.72 -17.16 -14.35
CA LYS A 405 -10.91 -18.43 -15.08
C LYS A 405 -12.34 -18.48 -15.61
N ASN A 406 -13.33 -18.27 -14.75
CA ASN A 406 -14.74 -18.23 -15.13
C ASN A 406 -15.46 -17.03 -14.52
N ILE A 407 -16.54 -16.61 -15.15
CA ILE A 407 -17.59 -15.78 -14.53
C ILE A 407 -18.82 -16.66 -14.36
N TYR A 408 -19.37 -16.71 -13.15
CA TYR A 408 -20.56 -17.51 -12.86
C TYR A 408 -21.61 -16.67 -12.14
N VAL A 409 -22.85 -16.72 -12.59
CA VAL A 409 -23.99 -16.13 -11.87
C VAL A 409 -25.03 -17.22 -11.64
N GLY A 410 -25.18 -17.62 -10.38
CA GLY A 410 -26.06 -18.70 -9.95
C GLY A 410 -25.48 -19.44 -8.75
N ASN A 411 -26.19 -20.45 -8.25
CA ASN A 411 -25.72 -21.27 -7.13
C ASN A 411 -24.87 -22.44 -7.64
N ILE A 412 -23.56 -22.40 -7.39
CA ILE A 412 -22.61 -23.46 -7.81
C ILE A 412 -22.90 -24.80 -7.09
N ASN A 413 -23.40 -24.75 -5.85
CA ASN A 413 -23.65 -25.92 -5.01
C ASN A 413 -25.09 -26.46 -5.12
N GLY A 414 -25.92 -25.88 -5.97
CA GLY A 414 -27.36 -26.17 -6.05
C GLY A 414 -27.76 -26.80 -7.38
N ALA A 415 -28.55 -27.88 -7.32
CA ALA A 415 -29.14 -28.48 -8.50
C ALA A 415 -30.30 -27.65 -9.10
N GLU A 416 -30.87 -26.71 -8.33
CA GLU A 416 -31.98 -25.86 -8.74
C GLU A 416 -31.48 -24.48 -9.19
N ILE A 417 -32.13 -23.92 -10.23
CA ILE A 417 -31.88 -22.56 -10.71
C ILE A 417 -32.48 -21.56 -9.69
N PRO A 418 -31.67 -20.82 -8.93
CA PRO A 418 -32.18 -19.93 -7.88
C PRO A 418 -32.84 -18.68 -8.49
N LYS A 419 -33.77 -18.07 -7.74
CA LYS A 419 -34.13 -16.66 -7.95
C LYS A 419 -32.99 -15.79 -7.44
N GLN A 420 -32.31 -15.13 -8.36
CA GLN A 420 -31.07 -14.43 -8.12
C GLN A 420 -31.28 -12.98 -7.67
N ASN A 421 -32.21 -12.26 -8.31
CA ASN A 421 -32.42 -10.82 -8.11
C ASN A 421 -31.08 -10.06 -8.00
N SER A 422 -30.14 -10.29 -8.93
CA SER A 422 -28.81 -9.69 -8.88
C SER A 422 -28.42 -9.04 -10.20
N ARG A 423 -27.62 -7.98 -10.13
CA ARG A 423 -27.01 -7.32 -11.27
C ARG A 423 -25.50 -7.28 -11.11
N LEU A 424 -24.80 -7.89 -12.07
CA LEU A 424 -23.34 -7.80 -12.21
C LEU A 424 -23.00 -6.82 -13.35
N THR A 425 -22.19 -5.81 -13.07
CA THR A 425 -21.70 -4.87 -14.08
C THR A 425 -20.18 -4.89 -14.13
N ILE A 426 -19.62 -5.09 -15.31
CA ILE A 426 -18.18 -5.19 -15.55
C ILE A 426 -17.82 -4.27 -16.72
N LYS A 427 -16.77 -3.47 -16.62
CA LYS A 427 -16.28 -2.70 -17.77
C LYS A 427 -15.64 -3.63 -18.80
N ASN A 428 -14.58 -4.35 -18.45
CA ASN A 428 -13.96 -5.34 -19.34
C ASN A 428 -13.85 -6.71 -18.65
N GLY A 429 -14.35 -7.77 -19.27
CA GLY A 429 -14.17 -9.14 -18.80
C GLY A 429 -13.15 -9.88 -19.68
N ILE A 430 -12.06 -10.36 -19.10
CA ILE A 430 -11.07 -11.21 -19.75
C ILE A 430 -11.11 -12.57 -19.03
N ILE A 431 -11.61 -13.59 -19.72
CA ILE A 431 -11.84 -14.91 -19.14
C ILE A 431 -11.07 -16.00 -19.88
N ASN A 432 -10.53 -16.93 -19.11
CA ASN A 432 -9.77 -18.07 -19.63
C ASN A 432 -10.64 -19.31 -19.89
N ASN A 433 -11.92 -19.25 -19.52
CA ASN A 433 -12.90 -20.30 -19.74
C ASN A 433 -14.30 -19.65 -19.85
N ASP A 434 -15.31 -20.11 -19.11
CA ASP A 434 -16.69 -19.75 -19.41
C ASP A 434 -17.24 -18.53 -18.67
N LEU A 435 -18.16 -17.82 -19.33
CA LEU A 435 -19.16 -16.98 -18.67
C LEU A 435 -20.47 -17.75 -18.61
N THR A 436 -20.98 -18.02 -17.41
CA THR A 436 -22.17 -18.86 -17.22
C THR A 436 -23.24 -18.12 -16.43
N LEU A 437 -24.44 -18.09 -16.98
CA LEU A 437 -25.66 -17.61 -16.34
C LEU A 437 -26.59 -18.79 -16.05
N ASN A 438 -26.65 -19.17 -14.77
CA ASN A 438 -27.44 -20.27 -14.25
C ASN A 438 -28.38 -19.80 -13.13
N ALA A 439 -29.17 -18.77 -13.41
CA ALA A 439 -30.04 -18.16 -12.42
C ALA A 439 -31.26 -17.47 -13.07
N ASN A 440 -32.34 -17.29 -12.31
CA ASN A 440 -33.53 -16.50 -12.69
C ASN A 440 -33.43 -15.08 -12.11
N ASN A 441 -34.00 -14.07 -12.77
CA ASN A 441 -33.97 -12.65 -12.39
C ASN A 441 -32.53 -12.11 -12.20
N ALA A 442 -31.61 -12.48 -13.08
CA ALA A 442 -30.21 -12.07 -13.02
C ALA A 442 -29.81 -11.26 -14.25
N GLU A 443 -29.11 -10.16 -14.06
CA GLU A 443 -28.63 -9.30 -15.14
C GLU A 443 -27.10 -9.22 -15.12
N ILE A 444 -26.47 -9.52 -16.25
CA ILE A 444 -25.03 -9.31 -16.45
C ILE A 444 -24.87 -8.24 -17.52
N THR A 445 -24.16 -7.16 -17.21
CA THR A 445 -23.77 -6.13 -18.20
C THR A 445 -22.25 -6.06 -18.30
N ILE A 446 -21.73 -6.21 -19.51
CA ILE A 446 -20.30 -6.13 -19.82
C ILE A 446 -20.10 -5.16 -20.99
N ASN A 447 -19.09 -4.30 -20.96
CA ASN A 447 -18.80 -3.49 -22.16
C ASN A 447 -18.03 -4.33 -23.18
N ASN A 448 -16.85 -4.85 -22.80
CA ASN A 448 -16.02 -5.72 -23.64
C ASN A 448 -15.82 -7.09 -23.00
N LEU A 449 -16.04 -8.16 -23.75
CA LEU A 449 -15.80 -9.54 -23.30
C LEU A 449 -14.76 -10.23 -24.18
N TYR A 450 -13.70 -10.74 -23.55
CA TYR A 450 -12.63 -11.48 -24.20
C TYR A 450 -12.51 -12.87 -23.56
N GLY A 451 -13.15 -13.87 -24.18
CA GLY A 451 -12.91 -15.29 -23.92
C GLY A 451 -11.71 -15.75 -24.74
N ILE A 452 -10.54 -15.78 -24.12
CA ILE A 452 -9.24 -15.84 -24.82
C ILE A 452 -8.71 -17.26 -25.06
N ASN A 453 -9.29 -18.27 -24.41
CA ASN A 453 -8.78 -19.63 -24.48
C ASN A 453 -9.38 -20.40 -25.66
N ASP A 454 -8.49 -21.03 -26.42
CA ASP A 454 -8.84 -21.78 -27.63
C ASP A 454 -8.88 -23.29 -27.36
N ILE A 455 -9.31 -24.06 -28.36
CA ILE A 455 -9.54 -25.50 -28.22
C ILE A 455 -8.21 -26.26 -28.03
N ASP A 456 -7.76 -26.44 -26.79
CA ASP A 456 -6.74 -27.44 -26.43
C ASP A 456 -7.42 -28.76 -26.02
N LEU A 457 -7.33 -29.75 -26.92
CA LEU A 457 -7.92 -31.09 -26.78
C LEU A 457 -7.25 -31.96 -25.72
N SER A 458 -6.07 -31.55 -25.25
CA SER A 458 -5.34 -32.30 -24.22
C SER A 458 -5.92 -32.08 -22.83
N LYS A 459 -6.66 -30.98 -22.61
CA LYS A 459 -7.30 -30.62 -21.34
C LYS A 459 -8.81 -30.41 -21.55
N LYS A 460 -9.57 -31.51 -21.54
CA LYS A 460 -11.01 -31.54 -21.84
C LYS A 460 -11.81 -30.69 -20.83
N ALA A 461 -12.75 -29.87 -21.32
CA ALA A 461 -13.68 -28.97 -20.61
C ALA A 461 -13.13 -27.75 -19.83
N GLU A 462 -11.83 -27.68 -19.52
CA GLU A 462 -11.24 -26.53 -18.79
C GLU A 462 -10.56 -25.48 -19.69
N SER A 463 -10.55 -25.72 -21.01
CA SER A 463 -9.74 -24.96 -21.97
C SER A 463 -10.54 -24.16 -22.99
N SER A 464 -11.86 -24.01 -22.88
CA SER A 464 -12.66 -23.44 -23.97
C SER A 464 -13.54 -22.28 -23.51
N SER A 465 -13.20 -21.06 -23.92
CA SER A 465 -13.96 -19.89 -23.51
C SER A 465 -15.28 -19.70 -24.28
N SER A 466 -16.42 -19.87 -23.59
CA SER A 466 -17.76 -19.68 -24.17
C SER A 466 -18.71 -18.93 -23.23
N ILE A 467 -19.87 -18.53 -23.76
CA ILE A 467 -21.01 -18.04 -22.97
C ILE A 467 -22.03 -19.17 -22.86
N ILE A 468 -22.50 -19.47 -21.65
CA ILE A 468 -23.48 -20.52 -21.36
C ILE A 468 -24.67 -19.91 -20.63
N VAL A 469 -25.88 -20.08 -21.16
CA VAL A 469 -27.13 -19.66 -20.51
C VAL A 469 -28.00 -20.88 -20.25
N ASN A 470 -28.18 -21.19 -18.97
CA ASN A 470 -28.99 -22.33 -18.50
C ASN A 470 -30.42 -21.94 -18.12
N GLY A 471 -30.70 -20.64 -17.98
CA GLY A 471 -32.05 -20.12 -17.74
C GLY A 471 -32.97 -20.34 -18.95
N ASP A 472 -34.27 -20.48 -18.70
CA ASP A 472 -35.27 -20.54 -19.77
C ASP A 472 -35.74 -19.15 -20.21
N SER A 473 -36.57 -19.07 -21.25
CA SER A 473 -37.12 -17.81 -21.77
C SER A 473 -38.03 -17.07 -20.78
N SER A 474 -38.44 -17.71 -19.69
CA SER A 474 -39.28 -17.14 -18.62
C SER A 474 -38.48 -16.69 -17.39
N SER A 475 -37.16 -16.87 -17.42
CA SER A 475 -36.25 -16.59 -16.30
C SER A 475 -36.10 -15.12 -15.94
N ASN A 476 -36.52 -14.17 -16.79
CA ASN A 476 -36.21 -12.73 -16.67
C ASN A 476 -34.72 -12.43 -16.43
N SER A 477 -33.83 -13.33 -16.84
CA SER A 477 -32.39 -13.13 -16.77
C SER A 477 -31.84 -12.70 -18.13
N SER A 478 -30.76 -11.93 -18.14
CA SER A 478 -30.17 -11.42 -19.37
C SER A 478 -28.67 -11.18 -19.27
N ILE A 479 -28.01 -11.24 -20.42
CA ILE A 479 -26.61 -10.85 -20.60
C ILE A 479 -26.60 -9.76 -21.65
N LYS A 480 -26.01 -8.60 -21.34
CA LYS A 480 -25.82 -7.51 -22.29
C LYS A 480 -24.33 -7.25 -22.49
N ILE A 481 -23.87 -7.39 -23.72
CA ILE A 481 -22.51 -7.01 -24.14
C ILE A 481 -22.61 -5.81 -25.07
N SER A 482 -22.01 -4.68 -24.68
CA SER A 482 -22.29 -3.39 -25.34
C SER A 482 -21.35 -3.07 -26.50
N ASP A 483 -20.04 -3.33 -26.36
CA ASP A 483 -19.03 -2.76 -27.26
C ASP A 483 -18.39 -3.81 -28.17
N SER A 484 -17.80 -4.88 -27.61
CA SER A 484 -17.15 -5.93 -28.38
C SER A 484 -17.12 -7.28 -27.65
N VAL A 485 -17.10 -8.36 -28.44
CA VAL A 485 -17.00 -9.73 -27.93
C VAL A 485 -16.04 -10.58 -28.78
N TYR A 486 -15.13 -11.27 -28.10
CA TYR A 486 -14.18 -12.22 -28.68
C TYR A 486 -14.33 -13.55 -27.94
N LEU A 487 -14.75 -14.62 -28.61
CA LEU A 487 -14.94 -15.94 -28.01
C LEU A 487 -14.12 -16.99 -28.76
N MET A 488 -13.02 -17.42 -28.15
CA MET A 488 -12.08 -18.36 -28.76
C MET A 488 -12.40 -19.82 -28.48
N GLY A 489 -13.47 -20.12 -27.72
CA GLY A 489 -13.92 -21.47 -27.39
C GLY A 489 -15.35 -21.79 -27.82
N THR A 490 -15.77 -23.03 -27.55
CA THR A 490 -17.14 -23.50 -27.70
C THR A 490 -17.61 -24.25 -26.46
N ALA A 491 -18.91 -24.18 -26.19
CA ALA A 491 -19.52 -24.75 -25.00
C ALA A 491 -19.54 -26.27 -25.03
N HIS A 492 -19.62 -26.87 -23.85
CA HIS A 492 -19.78 -28.30 -23.66
C HIS A 492 -21.15 -28.60 -23.04
N ILE A 493 -21.75 -29.70 -23.47
CA ILE A 493 -22.96 -30.23 -22.84
C ILE A 493 -22.52 -31.21 -21.75
N ALA A 494 -23.26 -31.22 -20.63
CA ALA A 494 -23.12 -32.21 -19.56
C ALA A 494 -23.61 -33.60 -20.02
N ALA A 495 -22.93 -34.18 -21.00
CA ALA A 495 -23.22 -35.49 -21.57
C ALA A 495 -21.89 -36.17 -21.95
N THR A 496 -21.70 -37.42 -21.52
CA THR A 496 -20.41 -38.13 -21.66
C THR A 496 -20.55 -39.40 -22.47
N ASN A 497 -19.59 -39.65 -23.36
CA ASN A 497 -19.51 -40.94 -24.06
C ASN A 497 -18.99 -42.07 -23.14
N GLU A 498 -18.91 -43.29 -23.67
CA GLU A 498 -18.39 -44.47 -22.97
C GLU A 498 -16.95 -44.33 -22.45
N ARG A 499 -16.18 -43.35 -22.97
CA ARG A 499 -14.81 -43.04 -22.55
C ARG A 499 -14.75 -41.95 -21.48
N GLY A 500 -15.89 -41.43 -21.04
CA GLY A 500 -15.99 -40.31 -20.10
C GLY A 500 -15.55 -38.98 -20.70
N GLU A 501 -15.69 -38.81 -22.02
CA GLU A 501 -15.39 -37.56 -22.72
C GLU A 501 -16.68 -36.75 -22.91
N ASP A 502 -16.63 -35.47 -22.55
CA ASP A 502 -17.77 -34.55 -22.66
C ASP A 502 -18.05 -34.18 -24.12
N TYR A 503 -19.33 -33.93 -24.44
CA TYR A 503 -19.71 -33.48 -25.77
C TYR A 503 -19.44 -31.99 -25.98
N GLN A 504 -18.43 -31.67 -26.80
CA GLN A 504 -18.18 -30.30 -27.26
C GLN A 504 -19.14 -29.90 -28.38
N THR A 505 -19.85 -28.79 -28.20
CA THR A 505 -20.74 -28.19 -29.22
C THR A 505 -19.96 -27.36 -30.24
N ALA A 506 -20.65 -26.85 -31.25
CA ALA A 506 -20.13 -25.80 -32.12
C ALA A 506 -20.56 -24.39 -31.69
N GLU A 507 -21.25 -24.24 -30.56
CA GLU A 507 -21.80 -22.98 -30.07
C GLU A 507 -20.77 -22.25 -29.20
N SER A 508 -20.48 -20.98 -29.48
CA SER A 508 -19.71 -20.12 -28.58
C SER A 508 -20.61 -19.32 -27.63
N GLY A 509 -21.87 -19.14 -27.99
CA GLY A 509 -22.94 -18.66 -27.12
C GLY A 509 -24.02 -19.71 -27.04
N ALA A 510 -23.87 -20.65 -26.10
CA ALA A 510 -24.77 -21.79 -25.95
C ALA A 510 -25.94 -21.45 -25.03
N VAL A 511 -27.14 -21.81 -25.47
CA VAL A 511 -28.38 -21.60 -24.72
C VAL A 511 -29.06 -22.94 -24.53
N LYS A 512 -29.45 -23.24 -23.29
CA LYS A 512 -30.16 -24.47 -22.95
C LYS A 512 -31.40 -24.64 -23.85
N GLY A 513 -31.51 -25.82 -24.46
CA GLY A 513 -32.55 -26.16 -25.42
C GLY A 513 -32.07 -26.13 -26.87
N ASN A 514 -31.12 -25.27 -27.23
CA ASN A 514 -30.63 -25.20 -28.61
C ASN A 514 -29.82 -26.44 -29.03
N TYR A 515 -29.24 -27.14 -28.06
CA TYR A 515 -28.51 -28.38 -28.29
C TYR A 515 -29.35 -29.50 -28.95
N ILE A 516 -30.69 -29.38 -28.97
CA ILE A 516 -31.59 -30.29 -29.69
C ILE A 516 -31.20 -30.46 -31.16
N ALA A 517 -30.57 -29.44 -31.76
CA ALA A 517 -30.06 -29.50 -33.11
C ALA A 517 -29.13 -30.71 -33.32
N TYR A 518 -28.21 -30.95 -32.37
CA TYR A 518 -27.26 -32.06 -32.43
C TYR A 518 -27.86 -33.44 -32.18
N ALA A 519 -29.14 -33.53 -31.82
CA ALA A 519 -29.82 -34.80 -31.54
C ALA A 519 -30.71 -35.26 -32.70
N ILE A 520 -30.82 -34.47 -33.78
CA ILE A 520 -31.73 -34.73 -34.90
C ILE A 520 -30.92 -34.84 -36.20
N PRO A 521 -30.97 -35.98 -36.92
CA PRO A 521 -30.30 -36.11 -38.21
C PRO A 521 -30.95 -35.21 -39.26
N LEU A 522 -30.12 -34.54 -40.05
CA LEU A 522 -30.55 -33.80 -41.24
C LEU A 522 -30.62 -34.69 -42.49
N ASN A 523 -29.88 -35.81 -42.49
CA ASN A 523 -29.89 -36.80 -43.56
C ASN A 523 -29.43 -38.19 -43.07
N GLU A 524 -29.68 -39.23 -43.89
CA GLU A 524 -29.36 -40.62 -43.55
C GLU A 524 -27.85 -40.94 -43.44
N ALA A 525 -26.97 -40.06 -43.94
CA ALA A 525 -25.53 -40.29 -43.90
C ALA A 525 -24.88 -39.82 -42.58
N GLU A 526 -25.58 -39.01 -41.78
CA GLU A 526 -25.08 -38.53 -40.49
C GLU A 526 -25.05 -39.65 -39.45
N LYS A 527 -23.99 -39.67 -38.65
CA LYS A 527 -23.77 -40.65 -37.60
C LYS A 527 -23.96 -40.01 -36.24
N PHE A 528 -24.51 -40.79 -35.33
CA PHE A 528 -24.79 -40.36 -33.96
C PHE A 528 -24.19 -41.36 -32.99
N ALA A 529 -23.66 -40.88 -31.88
CA ALA A 529 -23.13 -41.68 -30.78
C ALA A 529 -23.90 -41.39 -29.49
N TYR A 530 -23.88 -42.36 -28.57
CA TYR A 530 -24.50 -42.20 -27.26
C TYR A 530 -23.55 -41.44 -26.32
N TYR A 531 -24.05 -40.35 -25.76
CA TYR A 531 -23.43 -39.52 -24.74
C TYR A 531 -24.44 -39.40 -23.60
N ASP A 532 -24.31 -40.18 -22.53
CA ASP A 532 -25.33 -40.29 -21.48
C ASP A 532 -25.83 -38.90 -21.00
N PRO A 533 -27.14 -38.58 -21.05
CA PRO A 533 -28.29 -39.41 -21.47
C PRO A 533 -28.77 -39.21 -22.93
N LEU A 534 -28.01 -38.51 -23.76
CA LEU A 534 -28.37 -38.06 -25.10
C LEU A 534 -27.75 -38.92 -26.22
N GLN A 535 -28.36 -38.89 -27.39
CA GLN A 535 -27.77 -39.38 -28.63
C GLN A 535 -27.43 -38.18 -29.51
N LEU A 536 -26.15 -37.98 -29.83
CA LEU A 536 -25.65 -36.73 -30.42
C LEU A 536 -24.81 -36.99 -31.68
N LEU A 537 -24.79 -36.00 -32.58
CA LEU A 537 -24.05 -36.01 -33.83
C LEU A 537 -22.55 -36.27 -33.60
N GLU A 538 -22.02 -37.30 -34.27
CA GLU A 538 -20.64 -37.75 -34.18
C GLU A 538 -19.96 -37.66 -35.58
N PRO A 539 -19.17 -36.62 -35.85
CA PRO A 539 -18.47 -36.46 -37.13
C PRO A 539 -17.48 -37.61 -37.39
N SER A 540 -17.44 -38.15 -38.61
CA SER A 540 -16.61 -39.31 -38.96
C SER A 540 -15.13 -39.01 -39.28
N LEU A 541 -14.59 -37.84 -38.91
CA LEU A 541 -13.30 -37.34 -39.41
C LEU A 541 -12.23 -37.20 -38.32
N TYR A 542 -10.98 -37.54 -38.70
CA TYR A 542 -9.83 -37.75 -37.81
C TYR A 542 -9.08 -36.48 -37.36
N THR A 543 -9.54 -35.26 -37.69
CA THR A 543 -8.92 -34.00 -37.22
C THR A 543 -9.95 -33.02 -36.66
N THR A 544 -9.58 -32.30 -35.61
CA THR A 544 -10.48 -31.49 -34.79
C THR A 544 -11.17 -30.34 -35.52
N GLY A 545 -10.43 -29.62 -36.36
CA GLY A 545 -10.99 -28.53 -37.17
C GLY A 545 -12.07 -29.00 -38.13
N SER A 546 -11.96 -30.24 -38.61
CA SER A 546 -12.99 -30.85 -39.48
C SER A 546 -14.25 -31.23 -38.70
N ALA A 547 -14.12 -31.73 -37.46
CA ALA A 547 -15.26 -32.08 -36.61
C ALA A 547 -16.06 -30.83 -36.17
N LEU A 548 -15.38 -29.75 -35.77
CA LEU A 548 -16.03 -28.49 -35.42
C LEU A 548 -16.78 -27.90 -36.63
N THR A 549 -16.19 -27.94 -37.82
CA THR A 549 -16.82 -27.44 -39.05
C THR A 549 -18.10 -28.22 -39.40
N VAL A 550 -18.09 -29.55 -39.26
CA VAL A 550 -19.29 -30.38 -39.47
C VAL A 550 -20.39 -30.00 -38.47
N LYS A 551 -20.05 -29.88 -37.18
CA LYS A 551 -21.03 -29.49 -36.14
C LYS A 551 -21.59 -28.08 -36.37
N LYS A 552 -20.78 -27.12 -36.84
CA LYS A 552 -21.24 -25.77 -37.20
C LYS A 552 -22.26 -25.80 -38.33
N ASN A 553 -21.90 -26.44 -39.44
CA ASN A 553 -22.77 -26.52 -40.62
C ASN A 553 -24.09 -27.20 -40.27
N HIS A 554 -24.02 -28.33 -39.55
CA HIS A 554 -25.21 -29.02 -39.08
C HIS A 554 -26.10 -28.14 -38.20
N PHE A 555 -25.54 -27.41 -37.24
CA PHE A 555 -26.32 -26.52 -36.38
C PHE A 555 -26.97 -25.36 -37.15
N ILE A 556 -26.25 -24.75 -38.09
CA ILE A 556 -26.77 -23.68 -38.96
C ILE A 556 -27.90 -24.22 -39.83
N ASP A 557 -27.68 -25.33 -40.52
CA ASP A 557 -28.66 -25.94 -41.43
C ASP A 557 -29.92 -26.38 -40.67
N TYR A 558 -29.75 -26.94 -39.45
CA TYR A 558 -30.87 -27.31 -38.59
C TYR A 558 -31.76 -26.12 -38.26
N TRP A 559 -31.20 -24.97 -37.90
CA TRP A 559 -31.99 -23.79 -37.50
C TRP A 559 -32.46 -22.91 -38.66
N ASN A 560 -31.88 -23.07 -39.86
CA ASN A 560 -32.33 -22.37 -41.07
C ASN A 560 -33.68 -22.87 -41.61
N GLU A 561 -34.20 -23.99 -41.10
CA GLU A 561 -35.54 -24.45 -41.43
C GLU A 561 -36.61 -23.50 -40.84
N SER A 562 -37.40 -22.87 -41.72
CA SER A 562 -38.44 -21.87 -41.37
C SER A 562 -39.48 -22.27 -40.30
N SER A 563 -39.58 -23.54 -39.95
CA SER A 563 -40.48 -24.04 -38.89
C SER A 563 -39.87 -24.02 -37.49
N ARG A 564 -38.56 -23.74 -37.39
CA ARG A 564 -37.78 -23.78 -36.15
C ARG A 564 -37.37 -22.37 -35.75
N ASN A 565 -37.24 -22.15 -34.45
CA ASN A 565 -36.83 -20.86 -33.90
C ASN A 565 -35.85 -21.08 -32.75
N PRO A 566 -34.55 -20.75 -32.91
CA PRO A 566 -33.57 -20.92 -31.85
C PRO A 566 -33.81 -19.91 -30.72
N SER A 567 -33.42 -20.26 -29.50
CA SER A 567 -33.47 -19.33 -28.36
C SER A 567 -32.22 -18.45 -28.31
N THR A 568 -32.39 -17.15 -28.09
CA THR A 568 -31.27 -16.21 -27.85
C THR A 568 -30.76 -16.24 -26.41
N GLY A 569 -31.49 -16.89 -25.49
CA GLY A 569 -31.15 -16.90 -24.07
C GLY A 569 -31.13 -15.50 -23.44
N ALA A 570 -31.82 -14.53 -24.05
CA ALA A 570 -31.77 -13.11 -23.69
C ALA A 570 -30.34 -12.52 -23.67
N ILE A 571 -29.45 -13.04 -24.53
CA ILE A 571 -28.15 -12.44 -24.79
C ILE A 571 -28.34 -11.30 -25.80
N THR A 572 -27.97 -10.09 -25.40
CA THR A 572 -27.86 -8.93 -26.29
C THR A 572 -26.40 -8.81 -26.73
N TRP A 573 -26.16 -9.13 -28.00
CA TRP A 573 -24.85 -9.03 -28.64
C TRP A 573 -24.58 -7.62 -29.19
N PRO A 574 -23.30 -7.19 -29.32
CA PRO A 574 -22.96 -5.93 -29.98
C PRO A 574 -23.23 -6.04 -31.49
N GLU A 575 -23.70 -4.95 -32.13
CA GLU A 575 -24.18 -5.00 -33.52
C GLU A 575 -23.12 -5.43 -34.55
N ASN A 576 -21.87 -4.96 -34.39
CA ASN A 576 -20.83 -5.11 -35.44
C ASN A 576 -19.55 -5.80 -34.97
N ASN A 577 -19.33 -5.95 -33.66
CA ASN A 577 -18.04 -6.36 -33.09
C ASN A 577 -18.11 -7.74 -32.44
N ILE A 578 -18.57 -8.73 -33.21
CA ILE A 578 -18.70 -10.12 -32.78
C ILE A 578 -17.66 -10.98 -33.48
N TYR A 579 -16.70 -11.49 -32.71
CA TYR A 579 -15.64 -12.38 -33.15
C TYR A 579 -15.74 -13.68 -32.36
N SER A 580 -15.96 -14.80 -33.06
CA SER A 580 -16.24 -16.07 -32.40
C SER A 580 -15.78 -17.22 -33.26
N ILE A 581 -15.12 -18.21 -32.65
CA ILE A 581 -14.76 -19.43 -33.37
C ILE A 581 -15.99 -20.29 -33.65
N GLY A 582 -17.04 -20.23 -32.83
CA GLY A 582 -18.27 -21.01 -32.97
C GLY A 582 -19.43 -20.19 -33.52
N VAL A 583 -20.61 -20.80 -33.53
CA VAL A 583 -21.88 -20.15 -33.89
C VAL A 583 -22.51 -19.50 -32.67
N ILE A 584 -23.31 -18.46 -32.91
CA ILE A 584 -24.12 -17.79 -31.90
C ILE A 584 -25.54 -17.57 -32.42
N VAL A 585 -26.48 -17.37 -31.50
CA VAL A 585 -27.87 -17.00 -31.83
C VAL A 585 -28.10 -15.55 -31.44
N CYS A 586 -28.56 -14.73 -32.39
CA CYS A 586 -28.83 -13.31 -32.18
C CYS A 586 -30.26 -12.95 -32.61
N GLU A 587 -30.85 -11.95 -31.96
CA GLU A 587 -32.10 -11.34 -32.42
C GLU A 587 -31.75 -10.26 -33.46
N LYS A 588 -32.31 -10.37 -34.66
CA LYS A 588 -32.24 -9.31 -35.67
C LYS A 588 -33.62 -8.74 -35.92
N THR A 589 -33.66 -7.46 -36.21
CA THR A 589 -34.86 -6.79 -36.70
C THR A 589 -34.78 -6.74 -38.22
N ASP A 590 -35.78 -7.28 -38.91
CA ASP A 590 -35.84 -7.22 -40.37
C ASP A 590 -36.23 -5.83 -40.88
N GLU A 591 -36.21 -5.63 -42.21
CA GLU A 591 -36.55 -4.36 -42.86
C GLU A 591 -37.98 -3.88 -42.55
N ASN A 592 -38.87 -4.78 -42.11
CA ASN A 592 -40.26 -4.48 -41.74
C ASN A 592 -40.44 -4.22 -40.24
N GLY A 593 -39.36 -4.32 -39.45
CA GLY A 593 -39.42 -4.14 -38.00
C GLY A 593 -39.78 -5.42 -37.22
N GLU A 594 -39.89 -6.59 -37.87
CA GLU A 594 -40.14 -7.85 -37.17
C GLU A 594 -38.83 -8.40 -36.58
N LYS A 595 -38.89 -8.85 -35.32
CA LYS A 595 -37.77 -9.51 -34.64
C LYS A 595 -37.74 -10.99 -35.00
N ARG A 596 -36.58 -11.49 -35.43
CA ARG A 596 -36.34 -12.90 -35.71
C ARG A 596 -35.02 -13.34 -35.09
N ASN A 597 -34.98 -14.57 -34.58
CA ASN A 597 -33.76 -15.15 -34.07
C ASN A 597 -33.02 -15.84 -35.23
N GLU A 598 -31.75 -15.50 -35.41
CA GLU A 598 -30.92 -16.02 -36.48
C GLU A 598 -29.65 -16.63 -35.90
N VAL A 599 -29.26 -17.78 -36.43
CA VAL A 599 -27.94 -18.37 -36.18
C VAL A 599 -26.95 -17.70 -37.11
N ILE A 600 -25.92 -17.06 -36.53
CA ILE A 600 -24.85 -16.46 -37.30
C ILE A 600 -23.52 -17.13 -36.94
N GLN A 601 -22.65 -17.23 -37.94
CA GLN A 601 -21.25 -17.55 -37.72
C GLN A 601 -20.52 -16.28 -37.31
N GLY A 602 -19.73 -16.34 -36.23
CA GLY A 602 -18.86 -15.23 -35.84
C GLY A 602 -17.88 -14.85 -36.96
N LYS A 603 -17.37 -13.62 -36.94
CA LYS A 603 -16.29 -13.21 -37.85
C LYS A 603 -15.07 -14.12 -37.67
N SER A 604 -14.42 -14.47 -38.78
CA SER A 604 -13.29 -15.41 -38.78
C SER A 604 -12.16 -14.95 -37.85
N THR A 605 -11.68 -15.88 -37.03
CA THR A 605 -10.51 -15.69 -36.16
C THR A 605 -9.19 -15.91 -36.88
N GLU A 606 -9.22 -16.28 -38.17
CA GLU A 606 -8.03 -16.34 -39.04
C GLU A 606 -7.59 -14.94 -39.51
N ASP A 607 -8.39 -13.91 -39.24
CA ASP A 607 -8.00 -12.52 -39.45
C ASP A 607 -6.83 -12.14 -38.53
N SER A 608 -5.75 -11.64 -39.11
CA SER A 608 -4.54 -11.22 -38.41
C SER A 608 -4.79 -10.15 -37.34
N GLU A 609 -5.75 -9.25 -37.55
CA GLU A 609 -6.09 -8.19 -36.59
C GLU A 609 -6.84 -8.76 -35.37
N VAL A 610 -7.73 -9.72 -35.59
CA VAL A 610 -8.47 -10.43 -34.54
C VAL A 610 -7.52 -11.26 -33.70
N ASN A 611 -6.63 -12.02 -34.35
CA ASN A 611 -5.61 -12.81 -33.66
C ASN A 611 -4.62 -11.92 -32.89
N GLY A 612 -4.21 -10.78 -33.46
CA GLY A 612 -3.40 -9.79 -32.75
C GLY A 612 -4.06 -9.26 -31.48
N THR A 613 -5.35 -8.94 -31.54
CA THR A 613 -6.14 -8.49 -30.38
C THR A 613 -6.22 -9.57 -29.30
N VAL A 614 -6.55 -10.81 -29.69
CA VAL A 614 -6.65 -11.95 -28.76
C VAL A 614 -5.30 -12.23 -28.09
N ASN A 615 -4.20 -12.25 -28.86
CA ASN A 615 -2.87 -12.48 -28.29
C ASN A 615 -2.44 -11.37 -27.34
N SER A 616 -2.73 -10.11 -27.65
CA SER A 616 -2.51 -9.00 -26.72
C SER A 616 -3.31 -9.18 -25.42
N LYS A 617 -4.55 -9.67 -25.49
CA LYS A 617 -5.35 -9.99 -24.30
C LYS A 617 -4.88 -11.22 -23.54
N ARG A 618 -4.26 -12.20 -24.21
CA ARG A 618 -3.59 -13.34 -23.56
C ARG A 618 -2.35 -12.88 -22.79
N GLU A 619 -1.57 -11.96 -23.35
CA GLU A 619 -0.43 -11.32 -22.67
C GLU A 619 -0.89 -10.51 -21.47
N GLU A 620 -1.94 -9.71 -21.62
CA GLU A 620 -2.55 -8.94 -20.53
C GLU A 620 -3.06 -9.87 -19.42
N PHE A 621 -3.74 -10.96 -19.76
CA PHE A 621 -4.16 -11.98 -18.80
C PHE A 621 -2.98 -12.60 -18.06
N ALA A 622 -1.92 -13.02 -18.77
CA ALA A 622 -0.73 -13.58 -18.13
C ALA A 622 0.00 -12.57 -17.24
N LYS A 623 0.06 -11.29 -17.64
CA LYS A 623 0.61 -10.20 -16.83
C LYS A 623 -0.09 -10.13 -15.47
N TYR A 624 -1.41 -10.06 -15.44
CA TYR A 624 -2.16 -9.89 -14.20
C TYR A 624 -2.35 -11.19 -13.41
N ASP A 625 -2.75 -12.28 -14.06
CA ASP A 625 -3.11 -13.54 -13.42
C ASP A 625 -1.90 -14.45 -13.11
N TYR A 626 -0.94 -14.55 -14.05
CA TYR A 626 0.21 -15.45 -13.90
C TYR A 626 1.42 -14.75 -13.26
N LYS A 627 1.67 -13.49 -13.62
CA LYS A 627 2.90 -12.75 -13.27
C LYS A 627 2.70 -11.59 -12.29
N PHE A 628 1.54 -11.48 -11.64
CA PHE A 628 1.27 -10.48 -10.59
C PHE A 628 1.53 -9.02 -11.01
N GLY A 629 1.24 -8.67 -12.25
CA GLY A 629 1.39 -7.32 -12.80
C GLY A 629 2.76 -7.04 -13.41
N GLN A 630 3.70 -8.00 -13.37
CA GLN A 630 4.94 -7.91 -14.13
C GLN A 630 4.69 -8.10 -15.63
N ASP A 631 5.60 -7.59 -16.46
CA ASP A 631 5.50 -7.76 -17.90
C ASP A 631 5.51 -9.24 -18.29
N ALA A 632 4.62 -9.58 -19.22
CA ALA A 632 4.41 -10.93 -19.69
C ALA A 632 4.43 -10.96 -21.22
N SER A 633 4.82 -12.11 -21.76
CA SER A 633 4.79 -12.40 -23.18
C SER A 633 3.73 -13.44 -23.51
N LEU A 634 3.39 -13.60 -24.79
CA LEU A 634 2.45 -14.64 -25.21
C LEU A 634 2.93 -16.05 -24.78
N SER A 635 4.25 -16.24 -24.69
CA SER A 635 4.82 -17.51 -24.22
C SER A 635 4.52 -17.80 -22.75
N ASP A 636 4.37 -16.77 -21.91
CA ASP A 636 3.99 -16.94 -20.50
C ASP A 636 2.55 -17.43 -20.38
N TYR A 637 1.65 -16.95 -21.25
CA TYR A 637 0.30 -17.46 -21.35
C TYR A 637 0.30 -18.93 -21.83
N THR A 638 0.89 -19.19 -23.00
CA THR A 638 0.86 -20.51 -23.66
C THR A 638 1.49 -21.61 -22.82
N ASN A 639 2.60 -21.30 -22.13
CA ASN A 639 3.28 -22.27 -21.27
C ASN A 639 2.74 -22.30 -19.83
N SER A 640 1.77 -21.43 -19.50
CA SER A 640 1.25 -21.27 -18.14
C SER A 640 2.36 -21.00 -17.12
N ASN A 641 3.24 -20.04 -17.44
CA ASN A 641 4.37 -19.65 -16.58
C ASN A 641 3.88 -18.84 -15.38
N ILE A 642 3.36 -19.55 -14.38
CA ILE A 642 2.70 -18.98 -13.21
C ILE A 642 3.73 -18.70 -12.09
N THR A 643 3.73 -17.48 -11.58
CA THR A 643 4.46 -17.10 -10.36
C THR A 643 3.77 -17.73 -9.15
N SER A 644 4.55 -18.42 -8.32
CA SER A 644 4.09 -19.06 -7.09
C SER A 644 3.90 -18.02 -5.98
N PHE A 645 2.89 -18.21 -5.13
CA PHE A 645 2.71 -17.35 -3.95
C PHE A 645 3.88 -17.41 -2.98
N ASP A 646 4.49 -18.59 -2.81
CA ASP A 646 5.66 -18.73 -1.93
C ASP A 646 6.89 -17.97 -2.46
N SER A 647 6.89 -17.51 -3.73
CA SER A 647 7.91 -16.57 -4.24
C SER A 647 7.59 -15.10 -3.98
N LEU A 648 6.37 -14.79 -3.56
CA LEU A 648 5.95 -13.43 -3.17
C LEU A 648 6.07 -13.21 -1.67
N ILE A 649 5.73 -14.23 -0.88
CA ILE A 649 5.75 -14.16 0.57
C ILE A 649 6.13 -15.52 1.17
N ASP A 650 7.17 -15.52 1.99
CA ASP A 650 7.58 -16.67 2.79
C ASP A 650 6.79 -16.67 4.11
N THR A 651 5.63 -17.31 4.09
CA THR A 651 4.75 -17.37 5.26
C THR A 651 5.36 -18.04 6.49
N ASN A 652 6.40 -18.87 6.33
CA ASN A 652 7.11 -19.50 7.46
C ASN A 652 8.00 -18.50 8.21
N LYS A 653 8.36 -17.39 7.55
CA LYS A 653 9.18 -16.32 8.08
C LYS A 653 8.37 -15.21 8.75
N ILE A 654 7.03 -15.25 8.66
CA ILE A 654 6.16 -14.27 9.31
C ILE A 654 6.30 -14.42 10.83
N PRO A 655 6.82 -13.42 11.55
CA PRO A 655 6.95 -13.49 13.00
C PRO A 655 5.56 -13.47 13.64
N SER A 656 5.41 -14.17 14.77
CA SER A 656 4.22 -14.04 15.63
C SER A 656 4.37 -12.80 16.52
N LYS A 657 4.43 -11.62 15.89
CA LYS A 657 4.63 -10.33 16.56
C LYS A 657 3.63 -9.30 16.00
N TYR A 658 3.05 -8.51 16.91
CA TYR A 658 2.19 -7.38 16.56
C TYR A 658 2.96 -6.11 16.91
N ASN A 659 3.48 -5.41 15.89
CA ASN A 659 4.22 -4.18 16.14
C ASN A 659 3.19 -3.04 16.26
N LEU A 660 2.92 -2.62 17.49
CA LEU A 660 1.96 -1.58 17.83
C LEU A 660 2.73 -0.29 18.14
N THR A 661 3.12 0.45 17.10
CA THR A 661 3.54 1.85 17.23
C THR A 661 2.39 2.75 16.78
N ASP A 662 2.26 3.94 17.38
CA ASP A 662 1.05 4.76 17.32
C ASP A 662 0.48 4.97 15.89
N GLY A 663 -0.78 4.58 15.70
CA GLY A 663 -1.64 4.98 14.58
C GLY A 663 -1.57 4.14 13.30
N GLU A 664 -0.43 3.49 13.00
CA GLU A 664 -0.22 2.70 11.77
C GLU A 664 0.49 1.38 12.09
N TYR A 665 -0.02 0.26 11.55
CA TYR A 665 0.34 -1.07 12.06
C TYR A 665 0.91 -2.02 11.00
N ALA A 666 1.98 -2.72 11.35
CA ALA A 666 2.37 -3.97 10.69
C ALA A 666 1.83 -5.14 11.50
N ILE A 667 0.86 -5.86 10.95
CA ILE A 667 0.14 -6.93 11.63
C ILE A 667 0.52 -8.26 11.00
N PHE A 668 1.31 -9.04 11.73
CA PHE A 668 1.88 -10.30 11.25
C PHE A 668 1.35 -11.50 12.04
N ASN A 669 0.91 -12.53 11.31
CA ASN A 669 0.51 -13.81 11.87
C ASN A 669 1.00 -14.98 11.01
N GLY A 670 2.10 -15.62 11.42
CA GLY A 670 2.66 -16.80 10.75
C GLY A 670 1.94 -18.12 11.04
N SER A 671 0.87 -18.12 11.84
CA SER A 671 0.14 -19.34 12.18
C SER A 671 -1.05 -19.57 11.25
N THR A 672 -1.08 -20.72 10.57
CA THR A 672 -2.20 -21.13 9.70
C THR A 672 -3.48 -21.46 10.48
N SER A 673 -3.36 -21.82 11.76
CA SER A 673 -4.50 -22.16 12.62
C SER A 673 -5.12 -20.96 13.33
N LYS A 674 -4.49 -19.78 13.25
CA LYS A 674 -5.01 -18.55 13.85
C LYS A 674 -5.65 -17.66 12.80
N GLU A 675 -6.89 -17.28 13.05
CA GLU A 675 -7.63 -16.30 12.26
C GLU A 675 -7.32 -14.88 12.73
N ILE A 676 -7.16 -13.94 11.79
CA ILE A 676 -7.22 -12.51 12.10
C ILE A 676 -8.67 -12.06 11.92
N LYS A 677 -9.33 -11.66 13.01
CA LYS A 677 -10.70 -11.15 13.00
C LYS A 677 -10.72 -9.64 13.24
N ILE A 678 -11.26 -8.88 12.29
CA ILE A 678 -11.32 -7.42 12.31
C ILE A 678 -12.75 -6.96 12.61
N THR A 679 -12.91 -6.20 13.69
CA THR A 679 -14.21 -5.76 14.21
C THR A 679 -14.18 -4.28 14.54
N LYS A 680 -15.35 -3.62 14.50
CA LYS A 680 -15.49 -2.28 15.08
C LYS A 680 -15.62 -2.37 16.60
N SER A 681 -14.87 -1.54 17.29
CA SER A 681 -14.90 -1.38 18.75
C SER A 681 -16.06 -0.46 19.15
N ALA A 682 -16.63 -0.71 20.33
CA ALA A 682 -17.54 0.24 20.99
C ALA A 682 -16.78 1.46 21.56
N ASN A 683 -15.47 1.34 21.76
CA ASN A 683 -14.61 2.39 22.29
C ASN A 683 -13.89 3.14 21.17
N ASN A 684 -13.33 4.31 21.47
CA ASN A 684 -12.57 5.11 20.49
C ASN A 684 -11.17 4.57 20.19
N ASP A 685 -10.67 3.62 20.98
CA ASP A 685 -9.33 3.09 20.83
C ASP A 685 -9.29 1.86 19.94
N THR A 686 -8.26 1.81 19.10
CA THR A 686 -7.91 0.63 18.30
C THR A 686 -7.03 -0.27 19.14
N SER A 687 -7.34 -1.56 19.23
CA SER A 687 -6.61 -2.52 20.04
C SER A 687 -6.48 -3.87 19.34
N ILE A 688 -5.38 -4.57 19.59
CA ILE A 688 -5.17 -5.96 19.16
C ILE A 688 -5.16 -6.86 20.41
N ASP A 689 -6.01 -7.89 20.42
CA ASP A 689 -6.14 -8.85 21.50
C ASP A 689 -5.92 -10.26 20.98
N SER A 690 -4.85 -10.88 21.46
CA SER A 690 -4.48 -12.27 21.15
C SER A 690 -4.59 -13.20 22.37
N THR A 691 -5.15 -12.72 23.48
CA THR A 691 -5.07 -13.38 24.79
C THR A 691 -6.30 -14.20 25.16
N THR A 692 -7.46 -13.94 24.53
CA THR A 692 -8.74 -14.53 24.94
C THR A 692 -9.09 -15.85 24.24
N ASP A 693 -8.59 -16.08 23.02
CA ASP A 693 -8.83 -17.29 22.24
C ASP A 693 -7.54 -17.71 21.54
N SER A 694 -7.10 -18.95 21.75
CA SER A 694 -5.88 -19.48 21.13
C SER A 694 -5.96 -19.58 19.60
N SER A 695 -7.16 -19.51 19.02
CA SER A 695 -7.43 -19.67 17.59
C SER A 695 -7.76 -18.37 16.85
N VAL A 696 -7.96 -17.25 17.55
CA VAL A 696 -8.37 -15.97 16.94
C VAL A 696 -7.57 -14.79 17.49
N ILE A 697 -7.09 -13.94 16.60
CA ILE A 697 -6.46 -12.65 16.89
C ILE A 697 -7.49 -11.57 16.57
N ASN A 698 -8.01 -10.91 17.60
CA ASN A 698 -9.05 -9.91 17.45
C ASN A 698 -8.44 -8.51 17.30
N ILE A 699 -8.67 -7.88 16.15
CA ILE A 699 -8.38 -6.48 15.90
C ILE A 699 -9.68 -5.71 16.09
N ARG A 700 -9.73 -4.84 17.09
CA ARG A 700 -10.87 -3.98 17.40
C ARG A 700 -10.53 -2.56 16.97
N VAL A 701 -11.13 -2.07 15.90
CA VAL A 701 -10.92 -0.73 15.33
C VAL A 701 -11.75 0.28 16.09
N GLY A 702 -11.17 1.40 16.53
CA GLY A 702 -11.90 2.42 17.30
C GLY A 702 -13.15 2.94 16.58
N HIS A 703 -14.20 3.29 17.33
CA HIS A 703 -15.51 3.70 16.79
C HIS A 703 -15.41 4.84 15.75
N ASN A 704 -14.56 5.83 15.99
CA ASN A 704 -14.31 6.97 15.09
C ASN A 704 -12.93 6.92 14.41
N LYS A 705 -12.31 5.74 14.34
CA LYS A 705 -11.00 5.56 13.73
C LYS A 705 -11.08 4.59 12.56
N ASP A 706 -10.15 4.78 11.64
CA ASP A 706 -9.84 3.84 10.56
C ASP A 706 -8.63 2.99 10.98
N LEU A 707 -8.49 1.83 10.35
CA LEU A 707 -7.35 0.95 10.55
C LEU A 707 -6.31 1.21 9.46
N ASN A 708 -5.25 1.94 9.80
CA ASN A 708 -4.12 2.11 8.89
C ASN A 708 -3.14 0.95 9.09
N ALA A 709 -3.12 -0.05 8.21
CA ALA A 709 -2.33 -1.25 8.44
C ALA A 709 -1.94 -2.01 7.17
N ILE A 710 -0.79 -2.68 7.24
CA ILE A 710 -0.47 -3.83 6.39
C ILE A 710 -0.71 -5.09 7.22
N ILE A 711 -1.57 -5.97 6.72
CA ILE A 711 -1.90 -7.24 7.38
C ILE A 711 -1.33 -8.37 6.54
N ALA A 712 -0.36 -9.12 7.07
CA ALA A 712 0.17 -10.30 6.41
C ALA A 712 0.02 -11.55 7.28
N THR A 713 -0.68 -12.56 6.77
CA THR A 713 -0.97 -13.77 7.55
C THR A 713 -0.91 -15.08 6.75
N ALA A 714 -0.45 -16.13 7.43
CA ALA A 714 -0.54 -17.51 6.96
C ALA A 714 -1.95 -18.11 7.17
N GLY A 715 -2.75 -17.55 8.09
CA GLY A 715 -4.11 -17.97 8.39
C GLY A 715 -5.16 -17.22 7.57
N LYS A 716 -6.44 -17.41 7.93
CA LYS A 716 -7.57 -16.69 7.33
C LYS A 716 -7.79 -15.32 7.97
N VAL A 717 -8.48 -14.44 7.24
CA VAL A 717 -8.89 -13.11 7.71
C VAL A 717 -10.41 -13.01 7.66
N SER A 718 -11.04 -12.49 8.70
CA SER A 718 -12.47 -12.11 8.68
C SER A 718 -12.69 -10.65 9.02
N ILE A 719 -13.62 -10.02 8.30
CA ILE A 719 -13.97 -8.60 8.46
C ILE A 719 -15.47 -8.47 8.76
N GLU A 720 -15.76 -7.76 9.84
CA GLU A 720 -17.10 -7.47 10.34
C GLU A 720 -17.52 -6.02 10.03
N SER A 721 -18.74 -5.65 10.41
CA SER A 721 -19.39 -4.43 9.93
C SER A 721 -18.71 -3.13 10.41
N GLY A 722 -18.78 -2.08 9.57
CA GLY A 722 -18.41 -0.71 9.93
C GLY A 722 -16.90 -0.45 10.01
N VAL A 723 -16.10 -1.26 9.32
CA VAL A 723 -14.63 -1.20 9.33
C VAL A 723 -14.13 -0.50 8.07
N THR A 724 -13.25 0.48 8.24
CA THR A 724 -12.45 1.07 7.16
C THR A 724 -10.99 0.74 7.38
N ILE A 725 -10.33 0.21 6.35
CA ILE A 725 -8.92 -0.20 6.36
C ILE A 725 -8.21 0.65 5.31
N ASN A 726 -7.13 1.34 5.69
CA ASN A 726 -6.24 2.02 4.76
C ASN A 726 -4.88 1.29 4.76
N GLY A 727 -4.51 0.69 3.63
CA GLY A 727 -3.36 -0.19 3.48
C GLY A 727 -3.69 -1.42 2.64
N CYS A 728 -3.18 -2.59 3.03
CA CYS A 728 -3.41 -3.83 2.28
C CYS A 728 -3.50 -5.09 3.16
N ILE A 729 -4.15 -6.12 2.62
CA ILE A 729 -4.31 -7.43 3.25
C ILE A 729 -3.69 -8.51 2.36
N ILE A 730 -2.76 -9.27 2.93
CA ILE A 730 -2.09 -10.40 2.31
C ILE A 730 -2.37 -11.64 3.15
N ALA A 731 -3.09 -12.60 2.60
CA ALA A 731 -3.48 -13.80 3.33
C ALA A 731 -3.18 -15.06 2.51
N LYS A 732 -2.50 -16.03 3.14
CA LYS A 732 -2.38 -17.39 2.57
C LYS A 732 -3.69 -18.18 2.72
N GLY A 733 -4.47 -17.90 3.76
CA GLY A 733 -5.80 -18.44 3.94
C GLY A 733 -6.89 -17.64 3.21
N ASP A 734 -8.14 -17.97 3.53
CA ASP A 734 -9.32 -17.31 2.99
C ASP A 734 -9.52 -15.89 3.55
N LEU A 735 -10.28 -15.07 2.82
CA LEU A 735 -10.82 -13.80 3.26
C LEU A 735 -12.35 -13.86 3.34
N ASP A 736 -12.90 -13.76 4.54
CA ASP A 736 -14.34 -13.75 4.80
C ASP A 736 -14.82 -12.33 5.17
N ILE A 737 -15.63 -11.70 4.32
CA ILE A 737 -16.29 -10.42 4.62
C ILE A 737 -17.76 -10.71 4.90
N ASN A 738 -18.14 -10.61 6.17
CA ASN A 738 -19.52 -10.88 6.63
C ASN A 738 -20.22 -9.61 7.16
N GLY A 739 -19.51 -8.48 7.17
CA GLY A 739 -19.98 -7.20 7.70
C GLY A 739 -20.40 -6.20 6.64
N SER A 740 -21.41 -5.39 6.94
CA SER A 740 -21.86 -4.27 6.09
C SER A 740 -21.05 -2.98 6.34
N ASN A 741 -21.02 -2.07 5.37
CA ASN A 741 -20.27 -0.80 5.41
C ASN A 741 -18.76 -1.03 5.61
N VAL A 742 -18.16 -1.84 4.74
CA VAL A 742 -16.72 -2.15 4.78
C VAL A 742 -16.02 -1.42 3.65
N ASN A 743 -14.96 -0.66 3.99
CA ASN A 743 -14.11 0.02 3.01
C ASN A 743 -12.67 -0.48 3.14
N ILE A 744 -12.10 -0.95 2.03
CA ILE A 744 -10.70 -1.38 1.96
C ILE A 744 -9.99 -0.50 0.95
N ASN A 745 -9.20 0.41 1.48
CA ASN A 745 -8.53 1.45 0.72
C ASN A 745 -7.04 1.12 0.58
N TYR A 746 -6.56 0.93 -0.64
CA TYR A 746 -5.16 1.02 -0.96
C TYR A 746 -4.67 2.45 -0.71
N ASP A 747 -3.79 2.61 0.27
CA ASP A 747 -3.16 3.87 0.63
C ASP A 747 -1.63 3.70 0.51
N PRO A 748 -1.01 4.17 -0.60
CA PRO A 748 0.42 3.98 -0.83
C PRO A 748 1.27 4.65 0.24
N ASP A 749 0.84 5.80 0.77
CA ASP A 749 1.60 6.54 1.76
C ASP A 749 1.61 5.79 3.11
N VAL A 750 0.48 5.19 3.51
CA VAL A 750 0.42 4.31 4.70
C VAL A 750 1.29 3.08 4.48
N ILE A 751 1.23 2.45 3.30
CA ILE A 751 2.00 1.24 3.00
C ILE A 751 3.50 1.53 3.08
N GLU A 752 3.98 2.59 2.43
CA GLU A 752 5.40 2.98 2.44
C GLU A 752 5.89 3.30 3.86
N ARG A 753 5.10 4.03 4.66
CA ARG A 753 5.43 4.32 6.07
C ARG A 753 5.47 3.07 6.95
N VAL A 754 4.55 2.12 6.75
CA VAL A 754 4.54 0.86 7.51
C VAL A 754 5.69 -0.06 7.07
N GLN A 755 5.97 -0.15 5.77
CA GLN A 755 7.10 -0.93 5.24
C GLN A 755 8.44 -0.38 5.75
N SER A 756 8.68 0.92 5.62
CA SER A 756 9.93 1.56 6.05
C SER A 756 10.22 1.38 7.54
N ARG A 757 9.22 1.54 8.42
CA ARG A 757 9.38 1.31 9.88
C ARG A 757 9.65 -0.16 10.24
N ASN A 758 9.29 -1.10 9.38
CA ASN A 758 9.41 -2.53 9.61
C ASN A 758 10.29 -3.21 8.53
N PHE A 759 11.22 -2.46 7.92
CA PHE A 759 11.95 -2.87 6.72
C PHE A 759 12.57 -4.26 6.80
N ASN A 760 13.22 -4.59 7.93
CA ASN A 760 13.86 -5.89 8.12
C ASN A 760 12.86 -7.05 8.14
N ASP A 761 11.70 -6.86 8.78
CA ASP A 761 10.64 -7.87 8.82
C ASP A 761 10.06 -8.05 7.42
N PHE A 762 9.78 -6.96 6.70
CA PHE A 762 9.30 -7.01 5.32
C PHE A 762 10.32 -7.67 4.38
N LYS A 763 11.60 -7.30 4.46
CA LYS A 763 12.68 -7.91 3.68
C LYS A 763 12.79 -9.41 3.94
N TYR A 764 12.63 -9.83 5.20
CA TYR A 764 12.69 -11.23 5.57
C TYR A 764 11.48 -12.03 5.06
N ILE A 765 10.29 -11.44 5.11
CA ILE A 765 9.01 -12.06 4.74
C ILE A 765 8.82 -12.09 3.21
N PHE A 766 9.09 -10.99 2.52
CA PHE A 766 8.82 -10.82 1.09
C PHE A 766 10.05 -11.07 0.21
N GLY A 767 11.25 -11.08 0.81
CA GLY A 767 12.51 -11.32 0.10
C GLY A 767 13.04 -10.07 -0.63
N GLU A 768 14.19 -10.23 -1.28
CA GLU A 768 14.77 -9.23 -2.18
C GLU A 768 14.30 -9.45 -3.62
N ASN A 769 14.07 -8.37 -4.39
CA ASN A 769 13.81 -8.49 -5.83
C ASN A 769 14.98 -9.18 -6.54
N VAL A 770 14.69 -10.26 -7.27
CA VAL A 770 15.63 -10.88 -8.22
C VAL A 770 15.37 -10.26 -9.60
N ASP A 771 16.13 -9.20 -9.92
CA ASP A 771 16.42 -8.57 -11.23
C ASP A 771 15.33 -8.51 -12.32
N ILE A 772 15.02 -7.28 -12.79
CA ILE A 772 14.62 -7.03 -14.19
C ILE A 772 15.39 -5.82 -14.75
N THR A 773 16.36 -6.13 -15.61
CA THR A 773 17.10 -5.27 -16.55
C THR A 773 18.14 -4.30 -15.98
N SER A 774 19.38 -4.76 -16.07
CA SER A 774 20.57 -3.94 -16.32
C SER A 774 20.34 -2.93 -17.44
N THR A 775 19.96 -1.70 -17.09
CA THR A 775 20.28 -0.55 -17.92
C THR A 775 21.67 -0.08 -17.53
N THR A 776 22.61 -0.42 -18.41
CA THR A 776 23.93 0.18 -18.57
C THR A 776 24.12 1.54 -17.89
N GLY A 777 25.10 1.57 -16.98
CA GLY A 777 26.04 2.68 -16.79
C GLY A 777 25.51 4.09 -16.97
N GLY A 778 24.79 4.58 -15.96
CA GLY A 778 24.74 6.00 -15.66
C GLY A 778 25.60 6.25 -14.43
N SER A 779 26.79 6.80 -14.61
CA SER A 779 27.55 7.39 -13.51
C SER A 779 26.65 8.41 -12.81
N ALA A 780 26.19 8.10 -11.59
CA ALA A 780 25.55 9.07 -10.72
C ALA A 780 26.62 10.01 -10.16
N SER A 781 27.14 10.86 -11.03
CA SER A 781 27.76 12.12 -10.67
C SER A 781 26.69 13.20 -10.74
N ASP A 782 25.75 13.19 -9.80
CA ASP A 782 24.98 14.38 -9.48
C ASP A 782 25.05 14.61 -7.97
N ALA A 783 25.84 15.63 -7.62
CA ALA A 783 26.03 16.13 -6.28
C ALA A 783 24.72 16.73 -5.73
N ASN A 784 24.43 16.45 -4.46
CA ASN A 784 23.29 16.92 -3.65
C ASN A 784 21.99 16.10 -3.78
N GLY A 785 21.95 14.91 -3.16
CA GLY A 785 20.68 14.26 -2.81
C GLY A 785 19.84 15.17 -1.90
N SER A 786 18.60 15.44 -2.28
CA SER A 786 17.66 16.24 -1.49
C SER A 786 17.20 15.44 -0.27
N ALA A 787 17.46 15.95 0.94
CA ALA A 787 16.90 15.37 2.16
C ALA A 787 15.37 15.42 2.11
N ASN A 788 14.69 14.30 2.38
CA ASN A 788 13.23 14.24 2.44
C ASN A 788 12.78 13.63 3.77
N TYR A 789 12.34 14.49 4.70
CA TYR A 789 11.90 14.08 6.03
C TYR A 789 10.88 15.07 6.60
N ASP A 790 9.95 14.60 7.44
CA ASP A 790 9.10 15.47 8.26
C ASP A 790 9.77 15.70 9.62
N LEU A 791 10.17 16.95 9.88
CA LEU A 791 10.80 17.37 11.14
C LEU A 791 9.96 17.02 12.37
N LYS A 792 8.63 16.94 12.27
CA LYS A 792 7.75 16.57 13.39
C LYS A 792 8.01 15.16 13.93
N ASN A 793 8.54 14.27 13.09
CA ASN A 793 8.89 12.90 13.51
C ASN A 793 10.16 12.85 14.35
N PHE A 794 10.98 13.91 14.31
CA PHE A 794 12.29 13.95 14.97
C PHE A 794 12.40 15.06 16.02
N LEU A 795 11.50 16.04 16.02
CA LEU A 795 11.48 17.16 16.94
C LEU A 795 10.11 17.33 17.61
N GLU A 796 10.04 17.00 18.89
CA GLU A 796 8.85 17.23 19.72
C GLU A 796 9.07 18.46 20.63
N SER A 797 8.02 19.29 20.78
CA SER A 797 8.01 20.38 21.76
C SER A 797 7.03 20.09 22.90
N LYS A 798 7.44 20.38 24.14
CA LYS A 798 6.58 20.32 25.32
C LYS A 798 6.07 21.71 25.69
N LEU A 799 4.95 21.76 26.42
CA LEU A 799 4.39 23.01 26.94
C LEU A 799 5.44 23.80 27.73
N TRP A 800 5.57 25.10 27.42
CA TRP A 800 6.46 25.99 28.14
C TRP A 800 5.89 26.36 29.51
N LYS A 801 6.77 26.74 30.44
CA LYS A 801 6.39 27.23 31.77
C LYS A 801 7.06 28.56 32.08
N MET A 802 6.38 29.41 32.84
CA MET A 802 7.03 30.55 33.49
C MET A 802 7.98 30.06 34.58
N ILE A 803 9.18 30.62 34.62
CA ILE A 803 10.13 30.47 35.72
C ILE A 803 10.39 31.84 36.35
N ASN A 804 10.56 31.87 37.67
CA ASN A 804 10.67 33.12 38.43
C ASN A 804 12.11 33.62 38.53
#